data_AF-A0A2A2Q2C1-F1
#
_entry.id   AF-A0A2A2Q2C1-F1
#
_cell.length_a   1.000
_cell.length_b   1.000
_cell.length_c   1.000
_cell.angle_alpha   90.00
_cell.angle_beta   90.00
_cell.angle_gamma   90.00
#
_symmetry.space_group_name_H-M   'P 1'
#
loop_
_entity.id
_entity.type
_entity.pdbx_description
1 polymer ?
#
loop_
_entity_poly.entity_id
_entity_poly.type
_entity_poly.pdbx_seq_one_letter_code
_entity_poly.pdbx_strand_id
1 'polypeptide(L)'
;MAKGEGLRYDPTMFWLRWIFFSLPLWLGFGGAWLFRTVAEFQLTGESDAIVHAIDGPIGYLSPLVPADGVEGEIADLLYEPLLRRDASGTLSPNLIRAWTSRTLITIRCDSEEAAGEAEARILAGEVPESGARPIAVDRSGSILMVAFEGHAPDLERAVLGALPPELLGDYLLVKVRADHSVDDLIRSWLAGSVEKAQVGLLEFIGDREAFLFVQGESDRVVNELRRFLASNPATSPRLDLVGRRCHTTVREMLLDLREDVTWHDGTPFTSRDVAFSHERLTRPDSPLPLAASFDFVELLEVLSPARLRILCREVPATMLESWEKLPILPSHHLGKIAETVAEADEADLWSSFLMAPVGLGPYRLDRRRKDGGVELVAHAAYPGGAPAEPRLRYRRYSSLESLLLALRTGTLDLIEPEERFTEWTRRHPGLTETLRDRPRFQHLVVWNLGRAPLDREPVRIALARGIDLSSILRDTNREYQLPVKSLFHPGSPLVAEPLLLPLYDPRGAERLLEKEGYRRDDESGVREDGKGRPLAFSLAVNADNPEHRRLAEALAEQWSGIGIEVEVEPLPWQELLTERLPHRDFDAVMVSWEIPLGRDRREAWHSAASGPGGGNLSGLRDAEVDKMLDQIRSEPDPVKVMSAIASFQRAIAARQPCLFLCDTGRILTLRAGALESRAPGAAAPSPLAIGKAGLAEVRPWWVKKKVMPP
;
A
#
# COMPACT_ATOMS: atom_id res chain seq x y z
N MET A 1 6.30 108.62 -19.58
CA MET A 1 7.50 107.86 -19.98
C MET A 1 7.50 106.55 -19.23
N ALA A 2 7.15 105.46 -19.90
CA ALA A 2 7.13 104.12 -19.32
C ALA A 2 8.54 103.52 -19.33
N LYS A 3 8.98 102.94 -18.21
CA LYS A 3 10.09 101.98 -18.18
C LYS A 3 9.54 100.67 -17.64
N GLY A 4 9.51 99.66 -18.49
CA GLY A 4 9.15 98.29 -18.13
C GLY A 4 10.26 97.65 -17.31
N GLU A 5 9.88 97.04 -16.20
CA GLU A 5 10.72 96.07 -15.49
C GLU A 5 10.32 94.67 -15.98
N GLY A 6 11.25 94.04 -16.69
CA GLY A 6 11.12 92.66 -17.14
C GLY A 6 11.18 91.71 -15.95
N LEU A 7 10.21 90.79 -15.90
CA LEU A 7 10.24 89.60 -15.05
C LEU A 7 11.54 88.82 -15.33
N ARG A 8 12.47 88.86 -14.38
CA ARG A 8 13.66 88.01 -14.38
C ARG A 8 13.21 86.56 -14.20
N TYR A 9 13.39 85.76 -15.25
CA TYR A 9 13.23 84.32 -15.22
C TYR A 9 14.33 83.74 -14.32
N ASP A 10 13.95 83.16 -13.17
CA ASP A 10 14.88 82.45 -12.31
C ASP A 10 14.99 80.99 -12.80
N PRO A 11 16.11 80.60 -13.45
CA PRO A 11 16.26 79.26 -14.00
C PRO A 11 16.24 78.18 -12.91
N THR A 12 16.50 78.51 -11.65
CA THR A 12 16.47 77.53 -10.55
C THR A 12 15.05 77.09 -10.20
N MET A 13 14.07 77.99 -10.29
CA MET A 13 12.65 77.67 -10.09
C MET A 13 12.07 76.78 -11.19
N PHE A 14 12.61 76.86 -12.42
CA PHE A 14 12.21 75.98 -13.52
C PHE A 14 12.58 74.52 -13.22
N TRP A 15 13.83 74.26 -12.80
CA TRP A 15 14.28 72.91 -12.46
C TRP A 15 13.56 72.33 -11.26
N LEU A 16 13.30 73.14 -10.22
CA LEU A 16 12.55 72.71 -9.05
C LEU A 16 11.10 72.34 -9.38
N ARG A 17 10.41 73.12 -10.20
CA ARG A 17 9.06 72.77 -10.70
C ARG A 17 9.10 71.53 -11.58
N TRP A 18 10.07 71.42 -12.47
CA TRP A 18 10.18 70.29 -13.38
C TRP A 18 10.39 68.98 -12.61
N ILE A 19 11.27 68.98 -11.59
CA ILE A 19 11.45 67.85 -10.68
C ILE A 19 10.15 67.57 -9.92
N PHE A 20 9.51 68.58 -9.31
CA PHE A 20 8.32 68.35 -8.48
C PHE A 20 7.12 67.80 -9.26
N PHE A 21 6.92 68.24 -10.51
CA PHE A 21 5.82 67.76 -11.36
C PHE A 21 6.15 66.46 -12.12
N SER A 22 7.44 66.16 -12.37
CA SER A 22 7.84 64.92 -13.03
C SER A 22 8.11 63.77 -12.05
N LEU A 23 8.40 64.05 -10.78
CA LEU A 23 8.69 63.03 -9.77
C LEU A 23 7.55 62.00 -9.60
N PRO A 24 6.25 62.36 -9.59
CA PRO A 24 5.17 61.39 -9.53
C PRO A 24 5.11 60.49 -10.78
N LEU A 25 5.42 61.05 -11.96
CA LEU A 25 5.51 60.29 -13.20
C LEU A 25 6.71 59.34 -13.18
N TRP A 26 7.88 59.79 -12.72
CA TRP A 26 9.07 58.95 -12.55
C TRP A 26 8.87 57.85 -11.50
N LEU A 27 8.18 58.13 -10.39
CA LEU A 27 7.80 57.13 -9.40
C LEU A 27 6.77 56.14 -9.95
N GLY A 28 5.79 56.62 -10.73
CA GLY A 28 4.84 55.75 -11.43
C GLY A 28 5.52 54.85 -12.46
N PHE A 29 6.44 55.40 -13.25
CA PHE A 29 7.21 54.65 -14.25
C PHE A 29 8.20 53.67 -13.60
N GLY A 30 8.89 54.10 -12.55
CA GLY A 30 9.78 53.25 -11.76
C GLY A 30 9.03 52.13 -11.05
N GLY A 31 7.83 52.41 -10.53
CA GLY A 31 6.93 51.41 -9.96
C GLY A 31 6.45 50.41 -11.01
N ALA A 32 5.99 50.87 -12.18
CA ALA A 32 5.55 50.00 -13.27
C ALA A 32 6.71 49.18 -13.86
N TRP A 33 7.89 49.78 -14.02
CA TRP A 33 9.10 49.09 -14.47
C TRP A 33 9.55 48.04 -13.46
N LEU A 34 9.61 48.38 -12.16
CA LEU A 34 9.95 47.42 -11.10
C LEU A 34 8.93 46.29 -11.04
N PHE A 35 7.63 46.59 -11.13
CA PHE A 35 6.57 45.58 -11.13
C PHE A 35 6.68 44.66 -12.34
N ARG A 36 6.97 45.22 -13.52
CA ARG A 36 7.22 44.46 -14.74
C ARG A 36 8.48 43.60 -14.62
N THR A 37 9.58 44.13 -14.12
CA THR A 37 10.83 43.38 -13.95
C THR A 37 10.69 42.29 -12.90
N VAL A 38 10.00 42.53 -11.78
CA VAL A 38 9.70 41.50 -10.77
C VAL A 38 8.78 40.43 -11.35
N ALA A 39 7.76 40.81 -12.12
CA ALA A 39 6.88 39.87 -12.81
C ALA A 39 7.66 39.04 -13.85
N GLU A 40 8.52 39.66 -14.67
CA GLU A 40 9.38 38.97 -15.64
C GLU A 40 10.36 38.01 -14.95
N PHE A 41 10.99 38.40 -13.83
CA PHE A 41 11.85 37.52 -13.04
C PHE A 41 11.08 36.34 -12.41
N GLN A 42 9.88 36.58 -11.86
CA GLN A 42 9.03 35.52 -11.32
C GLN A 42 8.58 34.55 -12.42
N LEU A 43 8.18 35.06 -13.58
CA LEU A 43 7.79 34.25 -14.74
C LEU A 43 8.95 33.41 -15.29
N THR A 44 10.17 33.97 -15.39
CA THR A 44 11.36 33.19 -15.81
C THR A 44 11.80 32.15 -14.78
N GLY A 45 11.55 32.37 -13.48
CA GLY A 45 11.80 31.38 -12.45
C GLY A 45 10.78 30.24 -12.46
N GLU A 46 9.58 30.45 -13.00
CA GLU A 46 8.45 29.51 -13.04
C GLU A 46 8.24 28.86 -14.41
N SER A 47 8.93 29.31 -15.46
CA SER A 47 8.90 28.67 -16.79
C SER A 47 9.47 27.25 -16.79
N ASP A 48 10.41 26.96 -15.87
CA ASP A 48 11.15 25.69 -15.81
C ASP A 48 10.56 24.70 -14.80
N ALA A 49 9.35 24.96 -14.30
CA ALA A 49 8.66 24.05 -13.39
C ALA A 49 7.17 24.00 -13.68
N ILE A 50 6.58 22.83 -13.48
CA ILE A 50 5.14 22.69 -13.34
C ILE A 50 4.75 23.17 -11.92
N VAL A 51 3.79 24.09 -11.83
CA VAL A 51 3.30 24.63 -10.55
C VAL A 51 1.90 24.09 -10.24
N HIS A 52 1.78 23.39 -9.11
CA HIS A 52 0.55 22.81 -8.58
C HIS A 52 0.12 23.58 -7.33
N ALA A 53 -1.12 24.09 -7.32
CA ALA A 53 -1.73 24.67 -6.12
C ALA A 53 -2.10 23.57 -5.11
N ILE A 54 -1.88 23.85 -3.84
CA ILE A 54 -2.29 23.00 -2.72
C ILE A 54 -3.12 23.81 -1.72
N ASP A 55 -4.08 23.16 -1.07
CA ASP A 55 -5.01 23.81 -0.15
C ASP A 55 -4.45 23.86 1.29
N GLY A 56 -3.70 22.82 1.68
CA GLY A 56 -3.05 22.66 2.97
C GLY A 56 -1.52 22.57 2.89
N PRO A 57 -0.81 22.66 4.03
CA PRO A 57 0.62 22.35 4.09
C PRO A 57 0.86 20.85 3.86
N ILE A 58 1.87 20.51 3.06
CA ILE A 58 2.29 19.13 2.83
C ILE A 58 2.89 18.54 4.10
N GLY A 59 2.24 17.49 4.62
CA GLY A 59 2.68 16.77 5.80
C GLY A 59 3.90 15.87 5.59
N TYR A 60 3.86 14.70 6.23
CA TYR A 60 4.89 13.67 6.12
C TYR A 60 4.76 12.90 4.81
N LEU A 61 5.88 12.71 4.10
CA LEU A 61 5.90 12.03 2.80
C LEU A 61 6.21 10.55 3.01
N SER A 62 5.23 9.83 3.55
CA SER A 62 5.40 8.46 4.01
C SER A 62 5.22 7.41 2.92
N PRO A 63 6.13 6.43 2.81
CA PRO A 63 5.91 5.23 2.02
C PRO A 63 5.06 4.18 2.76
N LEU A 64 4.71 4.42 4.03
CA LEU A 64 4.08 3.45 4.92
C LEU A 64 2.59 3.68 5.13
N VAL A 65 2.17 4.94 5.08
CA VAL A 65 0.77 5.33 5.31
C VAL A 65 0.21 5.76 3.97
N PRO A 66 -0.82 5.07 3.44
CA PRO A 66 -1.51 5.53 2.24
C PRO A 66 -2.03 6.95 2.48
N ALA A 67 -1.65 7.88 1.60
CA ALA A 67 -2.15 9.24 1.61
C ALA A 67 -2.97 9.47 0.34
N ASP A 68 -4.09 10.18 0.47
CA ASP A 68 -4.87 10.65 -0.67
C ASP A 68 -4.36 12.02 -1.16
N GLY A 69 -5.03 12.57 -2.17
CA GLY A 69 -4.73 13.91 -2.69
C GLY A 69 -3.28 14.10 -3.16
N VAL A 70 -2.72 15.25 -2.78
CA VAL A 70 -1.40 15.70 -3.21
C VAL A 70 -0.26 14.98 -2.48
N GLU A 71 -0.40 14.64 -1.19
CA GLU A 71 0.63 13.87 -0.49
C GLU A 71 0.83 12.49 -1.11
N GLY A 72 -0.25 11.79 -1.49
CA GLY A 72 -0.19 10.51 -2.19
C GLY A 72 0.53 10.61 -3.53
N GLU A 73 0.28 11.69 -4.29
CA GLU A 73 1.01 11.96 -5.55
C GLU A 73 2.50 12.15 -5.30
N ILE A 74 2.87 12.96 -4.31
CA ILE A 74 4.28 13.20 -4.00
C ILE A 74 4.95 11.90 -3.53
N ALA A 75 4.29 11.11 -2.68
CA ALA A 75 4.81 9.83 -2.22
C ALA A 75 5.05 8.88 -3.41
N ASP A 76 4.07 8.76 -4.31
CA ASP A 76 4.23 7.97 -5.52
C ASP A 76 5.42 8.48 -6.36
N LEU A 77 5.64 9.80 -6.51
CA LEU A 77 6.80 10.33 -7.23
C LEU A 77 8.16 10.06 -6.56
N LEU A 78 8.18 9.89 -5.24
CA LEU A 78 9.39 9.66 -4.46
C LEU A 78 9.79 8.19 -4.39
N TYR A 79 8.84 7.26 -4.39
CA TYR A 79 9.08 5.84 -4.12
C TYR A 79 8.85 4.95 -5.35
N GLU A 80 9.42 3.74 -5.32
CA GLU A 80 9.23 2.71 -6.34
C GLU A 80 9.05 1.33 -5.68
N PRO A 81 8.08 0.52 -6.13
CA PRO A 81 7.88 -0.83 -5.64
C PRO A 81 8.82 -1.84 -6.31
N LEU A 82 9.00 -3.00 -5.70
CA LEU A 82 9.79 -4.11 -6.30
C LEU A 82 9.18 -4.63 -7.60
N LEU A 83 7.87 -4.79 -7.58
CA LEU A 83 7.04 -5.31 -8.66
C LEU A 83 5.99 -4.27 -9.00
N ARG A 84 5.52 -4.32 -10.24
CA ARG A 84 4.38 -3.52 -10.72
C ARG A 84 3.48 -4.40 -11.55
N ARG A 85 2.21 -4.07 -11.67
CA ARG A 85 1.35 -4.79 -12.62
C ARG A 85 1.55 -4.26 -14.05
N ASP A 86 1.15 -5.05 -15.03
CA ASP A 86 1.10 -4.67 -16.44
C ASP A 86 -0.35 -4.34 -16.89
N ALA A 87 -0.56 -4.19 -18.20
CA ALA A 87 -1.88 -3.90 -18.77
C ALA A 87 -2.95 -4.94 -18.43
N SER A 88 -2.55 -6.19 -18.23
CA SER A 88 -3.43 -7.30 -17.86
C SER A 88 -3.64 -7.45 -16.36
N GLY A 89 -3.03 -6.59 -15.53
CA GLY A 89 -3.06 -6.74 -14.07
C GLY A 89 -2.11 -7.82 -13.55
N THR A 90 -1.26 -8.40 -14.41
CA THR A 90 -0.27 -9.41 -14.06
C THR A 90 0.96 -8.74 -13.47
N LEU A 91 1.51 -9.31 -12.40
CA LEU A 91 2.74 -8.81 -11.79
C LEU A 91 3.92 -8.96 -12.75
N SER A 92 4.71 -7.89 -12.83
CA SER A 92 5.87 -7.74 -13.70
C SER A 92 7.03 -7.10 -12.92
N PRO A 93 8.29 -7.33 -13.34
CA PRO A 93 9.44 -6.76 -12.66
C PRO A 93 9.49 -5.22 -12.73
N ASN A 94 9.95 -4.57 -11.65
CA ASN A 94 10.27 -3.13 -11.60
C ASN A 94 11.70 -2.86 -11.09
N LEU A 95 11.91 -2.88 -9.76
CA LEU A 95 13.26 -2.86 -9.15
C LEU A 95 13.91 -4.25 -9.15
N ILE A 96 13.09 -5.29 -9.27
CA ILE A 96 13.52 -6.65 -9.56
C ILE A 96 13.76 -6.77 -11.08
N ARG A 97 14.78 -7.52 -11.48
CA ARG A 97 15.05 -7.91 -12.87
C ARG A 97 14.28 -9.17 -13.24
N ALA A 98 14.33 -10.19 -12.38
CA ALA A 98 13.64 -11.45 -12.55
C ALA A 98 13.43 -12.14 -11.19
N TRP A 99 12.51 -13.09 -11.13
CA TRP A 99 12.38 -14.02 -10.02
C TRP A 99 12.27 -15.44 -10.56
N THR A 100 12.72 -16.41 -9.77
CA THR A 100 12.51 -17.83 -10.06
C THR A 100 12.03 -18.54 -8.81
N SER A 101 11.00 -19.35 -8.97
CA SER A 101 10.47 -20.23 -7.93
C SER A 101 10.97 -21.64 -8.16
N ARG A 102 11.38 -22.32 -7.08
CA ARG A 102 11.87 -23.69 -7.14
C ARG A 102 11.34 -24.52 -5.99
N THR A 103 11.18 -25.81 -6.27
CA THR A 103 10.96 -26.84 -5.25
C THR A 103 12.14 -27.80 -5.29
N LEU A 104 12.89 -27.88 -4.20
CA LEU A 104 14.00 -28.80 -4.04
C LEU A 104 13.53 -29.96 -3.18
N ILE A 105 13.66 -31.16 -3.71
CA ILE A 105 13.35 -32.41 -3.01
C ILE A 105 14.67 -33.13 -2.81
N THR A 106 15.12 -33.20 -1.57
CA THR A 106 16.28 -34.00 -1.20
C THR A 106 15.78 -35.38 -0.79
N ILE A 107 16.13 -36.40 -1.55
CA ILE A 107 15.74 -37.80 -1.36
C ILE A 107 16.95 -38.55 -0.79
N ARG A 108 16.72 -39.35 0.25
CA ARG A 108 17.72 -40.20 0.88
C ARG A 108 17.39 -41.61 0.48
N CYS A 109 18.24 -42.16 -0.37
CA CYS A 109 18.12 -43.51 -0.86
C CYS A 109 18.70 -44.50 0.17
N ASP A 110 18.32 -45.77 0.04
CA ASP A 110 18.80 -46.83 0.92
C ASP A 110 20.32 -47.05 0.76
N SER A 111 20.83 -46.89 -0.47
CA SER A 111 22.23 -47.04 -0.82
C SER A 111 22.66 -46.06 -1.94
N GLU A 112 23.96 -45.98 -2.21
CA GLU A 112 24.48 -45.23 -3.36
C GLU A 112 24.02 -45.83 -4.70
N GLU A 113 23.90 -47.16 -4.79
CA GLU A 113 23.37 -47.85 -5.97
C GLU A 113 21.90 -47.48 -6.20
N ALA A 114 21.10 -47.47 -5.12
CA ALA A 114 19.70 -47.06 -5.17
C ALA A 114 19.53 -45.59 -5.59
N ALA A 115 20.43 -44.70 -5.14
CA ALA A 115 20.45 -43.31 -5.59
C ALA A 115 20.77 -43.19 -7.09
N GLY A 116 21.68 -44.02 -7.62
CA GLY A 116 21.97 -44.06 -9.05
C GLY A 116 20.80 -44.56 -9.89
N GLU A 117 20.06 -45.57 -9.42
CA GLU A 117 18.85 -46.03 -10.09
C GLU A 117 17.73 -44.99 -10.07
N ALA A 118 17.50 -44.35 -8.92
CA ALA A 118 16.52 -43.28 -8.78
C ALA A 118 16.86 -42.07 -9.68
N GLU A 119 18.13 -41.67 -9.74
CA GLU A 119 18.64 -40.63 -10.64
C GLU A 119 18.33 -40.96 -12.11
N ALA A 120 18.65 -42.19 -12.55
CA ALA A 120 18.44 -42.63 -13.92
C ALA A 120 16.95 -42.58 -14.31
N ARG A 121 16.04 -43.03 -13.43
CA ARG A 121 14.58 -42.99 -13.65
C ARG A 121 14.05 -41.56 -13.76
N ILE A 122 14.52 -40.65 -12.91
CA ILE A 122 14.14 -39.23 -12.92
C ILE A 122 14.63 -38.56 -14.21
N LEU A 123 15.87 -38.78 -14.61
CA LEU A 123 16.44 -38.22 -15.84
C LEU A 123 15.80 -38.80 -17.11
N ALA A 124 15.35 -40.06 -17.08
CA ALA A 124 14.59 -40.69 -18.16
C ALA A 124 13.17 -40.12 -18.32
N GLY A 125 12.70 -39.30 -17.36
CA GLY A 125 11.35 -38.74 -17.37
C GLY A 125 10.26 -39.72 -16.97
N GLU A 126 10.63 -40.85 -16.34
CA GLU A 126 9.69 -41.83 -15.79
C GLU A 126 9.05 -41.32 -14.49
N VAL A 127 9.67 -40.34 -13.83
CA VAL A 127 9.26 -39.79 -12.53
C VAL A 127 9.36 -38.26 -12.55
N PRO A 128 8.35 -37.51 -12.09
CA PRO A 128 6.99 -37.94 -11.71
C PRO A 128 6.05 -38.12 -12.92
N GLU A 129 5.10 -39.05 -12.81
CA GLU A 129 4.03 -39.29 -13.80
C GLU A 129 3.16 -38.05 -14.08
N SER A 130 3.18 -37.05 -13.19
CA SER A 130 2.48 -35.77 -13.34
C SER A 130 3.02 -34.89 -14.48
N GLY A 131 4.16 -35.24 -15.09
CA GLY A 131 4.76 -34.52 -16.21
C GLY A 131 5.65 -33.33 -15.80
N ALA A 132 5.84 -33.09 -14.50
CA ALA A 132 6.80 -32.09 -14.02
C ALA A 132 8.23 -32.52 -14.34
N ARG A 133 9.03 -31.67 -15.00
CA ARG A 133 10.40 -32.01 -15.38
C ARG A 133 11.40 -31.42 -14.39
N PRO A 134 12.41 -32.20 -13.95
CA PRO A 134 13.47 -31.66 -13.10
C PRO A 134 14.31 -30.65 -13.88
N ILE A 135 14.67 -29.54 -13.23
CA ILE A 135 15.59 -28.52 -13.78
C ILE A 135 17.05 -28.83 -13.42
N ALA A 136 17.27 -29.56 -12.32
CA ALA A 136 18.58 -30.05 -11.93
C ALA A 136 18.41 -31.32 -11.09
N VAL A 137 19.37 -32.24 -11.23
CA VAL A 137 19.50 -33.44 -10.41
C VAL A 137 20.96 -33.48 -9.97
N ASP A 138 21.19 -33.55 -8.67
CA ASP A 138 22.53 -33.64 -8.09
C ASP A 138 22.57 -34.82 -7.13
N ARG A 139 23.59 -35.66 -7.27
CA ARG A 139 23.76 -36.88 -6.46
C ARG A 139 25.08 -36.82 -5.72
N SER A 140 25.00 -37.04 -4.40
CA SER A 140 26.16 -37.14 -3.52
C SER A 140 26.00 -38.37 -2.62
N GLY A 141 26.67 -39.46 -2.98
CA GLY A 141 26.53 -40.76 -2.29
C GLY A 141 25.11 -41.31 -2.41
N SER A 142 24.47 -41.60 -1.28
CA SER A 142 23.07 -42.05 -1.19
C SER A 142 22.04 -40.90 -1.18
N ILE A 143 22.48 -39.65 -1.32
CA ILE A 143 21.60 -38.47 -1.32
C ILE A 143 21.39 -38.01 -2.77
N LEU A 144 20.13 -37.83 -3.14
CA LEU A 144 19.70 -37.34 -4.44
C LEU A 144 18.89 -36.07 -4.26
N MET A 145 19.42 -34.93 -4.69
CA MET A 145 18.71 -33.65 -4.70
C MET A 145 18.12 -33.40 -6.08
N VAL A 146 16.81 -33.17 -6.12
CA VAL A 146 16.07 -32.93 -7.36
C VAL A 146 15.39 -31.58 -7.26
N ALA A 147 15.75 -30.68 -8.15
CA ALA A 147 15.13 -29.36 -8.25
C ALA A 147 14.08 -29.35 -9.36
N PHE A 148 12.93 -28.77 -9.08
CA PHE A 148 11.85 -28.53 -10.02
C PHE A 148 11.52 -27.04 -10.10
N GLU A 149 11.08 -26.59 -11.27
CA GLU A 149 10.58 -25.23 -11.45
C GLU A 149 9.20 -25.06 -10.80
N GLY A 150 8.99 -23.92 -10.13
CA GLY A 150 7.74 -23.58 -9.48
C GLY A 150 7.51 -24.28 -8.14
N HIS A 151 6.25 -24.23 -7.70
CA HIS A 151 5.80 -24.69 -6.39
C HIS A 151 4.60 -25.64 -6.49
N ALA A 152 4.68 -26.63 -7.39
CA ALA A 152 3.60 -27.58 -7.57
C ALA A 152 3.25 -28.26 -6.21
N PRO A 153 1.97 -28.24 -5.79
CA PRO A 153 1.57 -28.87 -4.54
C PRO A 153 1.76 -30.39 -4.63
N ASP A 154 2.13 -31.01 -3.51
CA ASP A 154 2.34 -32.45 -3.38
C ASP A 154 3.34 -33.08 -4.38
N LEU A 155 4.23 -32.28 -4.97
CA LEU A 155 5.24 -32.78 -5.91
C LEU A 155 6.13 -33.86 -5.28
N GLU A 156 6.47 -33.69 -4.01
CA GLU A 156 7.16 -34.69 -3.20
C GLU A 156 6.43 -36.03 -3.18
N ARG A 157 5.10 -36.04 -3.05
CA ARG A 157 4.31 -37.26 -3.03
C ARG A 157 4.31 -37.92 -4.40
N ALA A 158 4.23 -37.14 -5.48
CA ALA A 158 4.26 -37.64 -6.84
C ALA A 158 5.63 -38.24 -7.21
N VAL A 159 6.73 -37.59 -6.83
CA VAL A 159 8.10 -38.07 -7.09
C VAL A 159 8.37 -39.35 -6.31
N LEU A 160 8.09 -39.35 -5.00
CA LEU A 160 8.39 -40.50 -4.13
C LEU A 160 7.47 -41.68 -4.39
N GLY A 161 6.19 -41.44 -4.73
CA GLY A 161 5.24 -42.52 -5.04
C GLY A 161 5.54 -43.26 -6.33
N ALA A 162 6.27 -42.64 -7.26
CA ALA A 162 6.68 -43.26 -8.52
C ALA A 162 8.06 -43.96 -8.45
N LEU A 163 8.81 -43.77 -7.36
CA LEU A 163 10.04 -44.51 -7.08
C LEU A 163 9.70 -45.83 -6.36
N PRO A 164 10.35 -46.96 -6.71
CA PRO A 164 10.22 -48.20 -5.95
C PRO A 164 10.57 -47.98 -4.48
N PRO A 165 9.77 -48.50 -3.51
CA PRO A 165 10.03 -48.31 -2.08
C PRO A 165 11.41 -48.80 -1.63
N GLU A 166 11.95 -49.82 -2.30
CA GLU A 166 13.28 -50.39 -2.04
C GLU A 166 14.42 -49.38 -2.27
N LEU A 167 14.20 -48.37 -3.11
CA LEU A 167 15.22 -47.35 -3.37
C LEU A 167 15.29 -46.29 -2.26
N LEU A 168 14.27 -46.21 -1.39
CA LEU A 168 14.10 -45.14 -0.41
C LEU A 168 14.55 -45.61 0.98
N GLY A 169 15.41 -44.84 1.65
CA GLY A 169 15.86 -45.20 2.99
C GLY A 169 14.81 -44.94 4.07
N ASP A 170 14.78 -45.77 5.11
CA ASP A 170 13.84 -45.63 6.24
C ASP A 170 14.48 -44.92 7.44
N TYR A 171 14.14 -43.64 7.62
CA TYR A 171 14.63 -42.80 8.70
C TYR A 171 13.48 -42.24 9.53
N LEU A 172 13.65 -42.12 10.86
CA LEU A 172 12.83 -41.20 11.64
C LEU A 172 13.36 -39.78 11.45
N LEU A 173 12.53 -38.89 10.91
CA LEU A 173 12.88 -37.48 10.78
C LEU A 173 12.51 -36.73 12.06
N VAL A 174 13.53 -36.19 12.73
CA VAL A 174 13.39 -35.32 13.90
C VAL A 174 13.74 -33.90 13.47
N LYS A 175 12.80 -32.98 13.64
CA LYS A 175 13.01 -31.55 13.35
C LYS A 175 13.25 -30.80 14.65
N VAL A 176 14.33 -30.03 14.72
CA VAL A 176 14.62 -29.12 15.84
C VAL A 176 14.57 -27.69 15.32
N ARG A 177 13.91 -26.80 16.08
CA ARG A 177 13.89 -25.36 15.81
C ARG A 177 14.33 -24.58 17.03
N ALA A 178 14.98 -23.45 16.82
CA ALA A 178 15.32 -22.51 17.87
C ALA A 178 15.30 -21.08 17.31
N ASP A 179 15.21 -20.07 18.19
CA ASP A 179 15.09 -18.68 17.76
C ASP A 179 16.36 -18.17 17.05
N HIS A 180 17.52 -18.74 17.42
CA HIS A 180 18.86 -18.51 16.86
C HIS A 180 19.80 -19.67 17.23
N SER A 181 20.95 -19.76 16.55
CA SER A 181 22.08 -20.66 16.86
C SER A 181 21.72 -22.15 16.88
N VAL A 182 20.80 -22.61 16.02
CA VAL A 182 20.47 -24.04 15.93
C VAL A 182 21.67 -24.86 15.50
N ASP A 183 22.51 -24.33 14.62
CA ASP A 183 23.74 -25.04 14.19
C ASP A 183 24.65 -25.32 15.38
N ASP A 184 24.97 -24.28 16.15
CA ASP A 184 25.78 -24.39 17.37
C ASP A 184 25.13 -25.30 18.42
N LEU A 185 23.81 -25.18 18.62
CA LEU A 185 23.06 -25.97 19.57
C LEU A 185 23.14 -27.48 19.26
N ILE A 186 22.89 -27.86 18.00
CA ILE A 186 22.92 -29.25 17.57
C ILE A 186 24.35 -29.78 17.51
N ARG A 187 25.32 -28.98 17.07
CA ARG A 187 26.75 -29.38 17.10
C ARG A 187 27.23 -29.61 18.52
N SER A 188 26.84 -28.75 19.47
CA SER A 188 27.13 -28.92 20.89
C SER A 188 26.52 -30.20 21.45
N TRP A 189 25.29 -30.53 21.05
CA TRP A 189 24.67 -31.80 21.43
C TRP A 189 25.44 -32.99 20.86
N LEU A 190 25.75 -32.99 19.57
CA LEU A 190 26.50 -34.07 18.90
C LEU A 190 27.89 -34.29 19.49
N ALA A 191 28.55 -33.25 19.98
CA ALA A 191 29.84 -33.37 20.63
C ALA A 191 29.76 -34.25 21.90
N GLY A 192 28.68 -34.11 22.68
CA GLY A 192 28.46 -34.82 23.94
C GLY A 192 27.54 -36.04 23.87
N SER A 193 26.84 -36.26 22.75
CA SER A 193 25.83 -37.31 22.61
C SER A 193 26.46 -38.71 22.49
N VAL A 194 25.90 -39.65 23.23
CA VAL A 194 26.23 -41.09 23.13
C VAL A 194 25.49 -41.73 21.96
N GLU A 195 24.30 -41.23 21.63
CA GLU A 195 23.46 -41.77 20.57
C GLU A 195 23.74 -41.16 19.18
N LYS A 196 24.74 -40.28 19.05
CA LYS A 196 25.08 -39.60 17.77
C LYS A 196 25.35 -40.53 16.60
N ALA A 197 25.79 -41.76 16.85
CA ALA A 197 26.02 -42.76 15.81
C ALA A 197 24.73 -43.20 15.10
N GLN A 198 23.57 -42.96 15.72
CA GLN A 198 22.24 -43.23 15.16
C GLN A 198 21.74 -42.09 14.27
N VAL A 199 22.39 -40.92 14.31
CA VAL A 199 22.09 -39.79 13.42
C VAL A 199 22.83 -40.03 12.11
N GLY A 200 22.14 -40.64 11.15
CA GLY A 200 22.72 -40.97 9.85
C GLY A 200 22.97 -39.74 8.97
N LEU A 201 22.17 -38.69 9.15
CA LEU A 201 22.33 -37.42 8.43
C LEU A 201 21.80 -36.25 9.26
N LEU A 202 22.41 -35.09 9.04
CA LEU A 202 22.02 -33.82 9.61
C LEU A 202 21.97 -32.74 8.53
N GLU A 203 20.85 -32.04 8.44
CA GLU A 203 20.70 -30.88 7.57
C GLU A 203 20.27 -29.66 8.35
N PHE A 204 20.80 -28.50 7.95
CA PHE A 204 20.43 -27.21 8.51
C PHE A 204 19.74 -26.37 7.47
N ILE A 205 18.65 -25.70 7.88
CA ILE A 205 17.99 -24.67 7.09
C ILE A 205 18.22 -23.34 7.81
N GLY A 206 19.15 -22.55 7.27
CA GLY A 206 19.66 -21.36 7.95
C GLY A 206 20.20 -21.69 9.35
N ASP A 207 20.01 -20.75 10.29
CA ASP A 207 20.43 -20.90 11.69
C ASP A 207 19.26 -21.15 12.66
N ARG A 208 18.11 -21.58 12.12
CA ARG A 208 16.86 -21.72 12.90
C ARG A 208 16.24 -23.10 12.86
N GLU A 209 16.62 -23.94 11.92
CA GLU A 209 16.07 -25.29 11.82
C GLU A 209 17.14 -26.33 11.51
N ALA A 210 17.02 -27.49 12.15
CA ALA A 210 17.83 -28.66 11.89
C ALA A 210 16.94 -29.90 11.69
N PHE A 211 17.31 -30.72 10.72
CA PHE A 211 16.66 -31.98 10.39
C PHE A 211 17.63 -33.12 10.66
N LEU A 212 17.31 -33.94 11.65
CA LEU A 212 18.08 -35.12 12.03
C LEU A 212 17.38 -36.36 11.48
N PHE A 213 18.10 -37.11 10.65
CA PHE A 213 17.64 -38.39 10.11
C PHE A 213 18.19 -39.51 10.98
N VAL A 214 17.32 -40.10 11.78
CA VAL A 214 17.70 -41.09 12.78
C VAL A 214 17.40 -42.51 12.28
N GLN A 215 18.41 -43.38 12.32
CA GLN A 215 18.30 -44.81 12.04
C GLN A 215 18.50 -45.63 13.33
N GLY A 216 17.81 -46.77 13.44
CA GLY A 216 17.95 -47.66 14.60
C GLY A 216 17.01 -47.34 15.77
N GLU A 217 17.54 -47.26 17.00
CA GLU A 217 16.80 -47.09 18.25
C GLU A 217 16.38 -45.62 18.49
N SER A 218 15.53 -45.11 17.61
CA SER A 218 15.14 -43.70 17.54
C SER A 218 14.62 -43.10 18.85
N ASP A 219 14.01 -43.90 19.72
CA ASP A 219 13.50 -43.44 21.02
C ASP A 219 14.61 -42.96 21.96
N ARG A 220 15.80 -43.57 21.89
CA ARG A 220 16.94 -43.16 22.74
C ARG A 220 17.49 -41.81 22.32
N VAL A 221 17.68 -41.62 21.02
CA VAL A 221 18.11 -40.34 20.43
C VAL A 221 17.13 -39.23 20.78
N VAL A 222 15.83 -39.45 20.58
CA VAL A 222 14.78 -38.45 20.86
C VAL A 222 14.75 -38.09 22.34
N ASN A 223 14.89 -39.06 23.25
CA ASN A 223 14.87 -38.81 24.69
C ASN A 223 16.15 -38.13 25.19
N GLU A 224 17.32 -38.43 24.60
CA GLU A 224 18.56 -37.70 24.87
C GLU A 224 18.46 -36.25 24.39
N LEU A 225 18.04 -36.05 23.13
CA LEU A 225 17.91 -34.74 22.51
C LEU A 225 16.88 -33.87 23.26
N ARG A 226 15.72 -34.41 23.63
CA ARG A 226 14.70 -33.69 24.41
C ARG A 226 15.24 -33.21 25.76
N ARG A 227 16.05 -34.02 26.45
CA ARG A 227 16.70 -33.63 27.72
C ARG A 227 17.74 -32.54 27.51
N PHE A 228 18.53 -32.64 26.45
CA PHE A 228 19.52 -31.61 26.10
C PHE A 228 18.85 -30.27 25.78
N LEU A 229 17.83 -30.26 24.93
CA LEU A 229 17.10 -29.03 24.56
C LEU A 229 16.43 -28.38 25.77
N ALA A 230 15.82 -29.18 26.68
CA ALA A 230 15.25 -28.66 27.92
C ALA A 230 16.30 -28.00 28.85
N SER A 231 17.57 -28.39 28.72
CA SER A 231 18.68 -27.80 29.49
C SER A 231 19.23 -26.52 28.86
N ASN A 232 18.76 -26.14 27.68
CA ASN A 232 19.19 -24.94 26.94
C ASN A 232 17.99 -24.02 26.62
N PRO A 233 17.26 -23.50 27.63
CA PRO A 233 16.05 -22.72 27.40
C PRO A 233 16.30 -21.37 26.73
N ALA A 234 17.54 -20.85 26.77
CA ALA A 234 17.90 -19.54 26.22
C ALA A 234 17.69 -19.44 24.69
N THR A 235 17.70 -20.57 23.97
CA THR A 235 17.45 -20.62 22.53
C THR A 235 15.97 -20.90 22.19
N SER A 236 15.10 -21.02 23.18
CA SER A 236 13.68 -21.42 23.02
C SER A 236 13.47 -22.67 22.16
N PRO A 237 14.21 -23.78 22.38
CA PRO A 237 14.24 -24.88 21.42
C PRO A 237 12.93 -25.65 21.39
N ARG A 238 12.53 -26.11 20.19
CA ARG A 238 11.36 -26.94 19.93
C ARG A 238 11.77 -28.19 19.16
N LEU A 239 11.18 -29.32 19.52
CA LEU A 239 11.43 -30.61 18.88
C LEU A 239 10.13 -31.18 18.35
N ASP A 240 10.07 -31.40 17.04
CA ASP A 240 8.95 -31.98 16.31
C ASP A 240 9.34 -33.36 15.77
N LEU A 241 8.54 -34.39 16.06
CA LEU A 241 8.68 -35.71 15.45
C LEU A 241 7.86 -35.75 14.16
N VAL A 242 8.53 -35.69 13.01
CA VAL A 242 7.87 -35.58 11.69
C VAL A 242 7.37 -36.95 11.20
N GLY A 243 7.91 -38.04 11.75
CA GLY A 243 7.58 -39.42 11.39
C GLY A 243 8.62 -40.06 10.48
N ARG A 244 8.32 -41.27 9.98
CA ARG A 244 9.20 -41.98 9.06
C ARG A 244 9.21 -41.29 7.69
N ARG A 245 10.37 -40.78 7.27
CA ARG A 245 10.55 -40.07 5.99
C ARG A 245 11.96 -40.25 5.45
N CYS A 246 12.05 -40.40 4.14
CA CYS A 246 13.30 -40.43 3.38
C CYS A 246 13.64 -39.09 2.72
N HIS A 247 12.86 -38.02 2.95
CA HIS A 247 13.00 -36.78 2.19
C HIS A 247 12.73 -35.51 3.00
N THR A 248 13.18 -34.38 2.45
CA THR A 248 12.89 -33.01 2.85
C THR A 248 12.56 -32.25 1.58
N THR A 249 11.62 -31.34 1.70
CA THR A 249 11.19 -30.49 0.60
C THR A 249 11.41 -29.05 1.02
N VAL A 250 12.20 -28.34 0.24
CA VAL A 250 12.44 -26.91 0.40
C VAL A 250 11.79 -26.18 -0.76
N ARG A 251 10.96 -25.18 -0.45
CA ARG A 251 10.38 -24.30 -1.45
C ARG A 251 11.12 -22.98 -1.36
N GLU A 252 11.71 -22.55 -2.47
CA GLU A 252 12.49 -21.31 -2.48
C GLU A 252 12.09 -20.39 -3.62
N MET A 253 12.25 -19.09 -3.39
CA MET A 253 12.18 -18.06 -4.42
C MET A 253 13.51 -17.31 -4.45
N LEU A 254 14.10 -17.22 -5.63
CA LEU A 254 15.26 -16.36 -5.88
C LEU A 254 14.78 -15.06 -6.51
N LEU A 255 15.18 -13.93 -5.93
CA LEU A 255 14.95 -12.60 -6.50
C LEU A 255 16.26 -12.04 -7.02
N ASP A 256 16.31 -11.74 -8.32
CA ASP A 256 17.39 -11.02 -8.96
C ASP A 256 17.02 -9.54 -9.05
N LEU A 257 17.78 -8.68 -8.39
CA LEU A 257 17.56 -7.23 -8.39
C LEU A 257 18.26 -6.57 -9.57
N ARG A 258 17.80 -5.36 -9.91
CA ARG A 258 18.51 -4.49 -10.84
C ARG A 258 19.77 -3.91 -10.20
N GLU A 259 20.84 -3.86 -10.97
CA GLU A 259 22.14 -3.33 -10.55
C GLU A 259 22.35 -1.87 -11.00
N ASP A 260 21.48 -1.36 -11.88
CA ASP A 260 21.54 -0.02 -12.46
C ASP A 260 20.69 1.02 -11.69
N VAL A 261 20.34 0.71 -10.44
CA VAL A 261 19.44 1.54 -9.62
C VAL A 261 20.21 2.18 -8.48
N THR A 262 20.02 3.49 -8.32
CA THR A 262 20.53 4.25 -7.18
C THR A 262 19.39 4.95 -6.44
N TRP A 263 19.55 5.07 -5.13
CA TRP A 263 18.77 5.97 -4.29
C TRP A 263 18.97 7.43 -4.72
N HIS A 264 18.07 8.32 -4.32
CA HIS A 264 18.15 9.76 -4.63
C HIS A 264 19.43 10.45 -4.15
N ASP A 265 20.14 9.85 -3.17
CA ASP A 265 21.42 10.32 -2.65
C ASP A 265 22.65 9.73 -3.38
N GLY A 266 22.42 8.90 -4.41
CA GLY A 266 23.44 8.24 -5.21
C GLY A 266 23.93 6.90 -4.66
N THR A 267 23.46 6.46 -3.49
CA THR A 267 23.80 5.14 -2.94
C THR A 267 23.19 4.03 -3.82
N PRO A 268 23.93 2.96 -4.17
CA PRO A 268 23.36 1.84 -4.92
C PRO A 268 22.23 1.13 -4.16
N PHE A 269 21.15 0.79 -4.85
CA PHE A 269 20.08 -0.06 -4.32
C PHE A 269 20.55 -1.52 -4.29
N THR A 270 20.34 -2.23 -3.18
CA THR A 270 20.82 -3.61 -3.02
C THR A 270 19.81 -4.52 -2.32
N SER A 271 20.11 -5.82 -2.33
CA SER A 271 19.40 -6.87 -1.58
C SER A 271 19.29 -6.59 -0.09
N ARG A 272 20.24 -5.85 0.49
CA ARG A 272 20.20 -5.44 1.89
C ARG A 272 19.04 -4.51 2.18
N ASP A 273 18.68 -3.62 1.26
CA ASP A 273 17.55 -2.70 1.43
C ASP A 273 16.23 -3.48 1.48
N VAL A 274 16.09 -4.50 0.63
CA VAL A 274 14.91 -5.37 0.62
C VAL A 274 14.82 -6.22 1.89
N ALA A 275 15.92 -6.83 2.31
CA ALA A 275 16.00 -7.61 3.54
C ALA A 275 15.67 -6.76 4.77
N PHE A 276 16.26 -5.55 4.86
CA PHE A 276 16.00 -4.57 5.90
C PHE A 276 14.53 -4.14 5.92
N SER A 277 13.94 -3.86 4.75
CA SER A 277 12.53 -3.45 4.63
C SER A 277 11.59 -4.55 5.11
N HIS A 278 11.81 -5.79 4.65
CA HIS A 278 11.05 -6.96 5.11
C HIS A 278 11.18 -7.15 6.61
N GLU A 279 12.41 -7.17 7.14
CA GLU A 279 12.65 -7.36 8.57
C GLU A 279 11.97 -6.29 9.41
N ARG A 280 12.14 -5.01 9.05
CA ARG A 280 11.58 -3.88 9.82
C ARG A 280 10.05 -3.87 9.81
N LEU A 281 9.44 -4.14 8.66
CA LEU A 281 7.99 -4.00 8.48
C LEU A 281 7.18 -5.26 8.84
N THR A 282 7.85 -6.39 9.09
CA THR A 282 7.21 -7.62 9.59
C THR A 282 7.25 -7.73 11.11
N ARG A 283 7.83 -6.74 11.82
CA ARG A 283 7.83 -6.72 13.28
C ARG A 283 6.45 -6.41 13.86
N PRO A 284 6.13 -6.89 15.08
CA PRO A 284 4.86 -6.59 15.73
C PRO A 284 4.63 -5.10 16.01
N ASP A 285 5.69 -4.32 16.19
CA ASP A 285 5.69 -2.87 16.45
C ASP A 285 5.79 -2.02 15.17
N SER A 286 5.72 -2.65 13.99
CA SER A 286 5.79 -1.95 12.71
C SER A 286 4.62 -0.97 12.54
N PRO A 287 4.86 0.25 12.02
CA PRO A 287 3.81 1.20 11.65
C PRO A 287 2.91 0.69 10.50
N LEU A 288 3.34 -0.32 9.76
CA LEU A 288 2.56 -1.01 8.74
C LEU A 288 2.57 -2.52 9.04
N PRO A 289 1.45 -3.16 9.42
CA PRO A 289 1.43 -4.52 9.96
C PRO A 289 1.54 -5.62 8.87
N LEU A 290 2.66 -5.68 8.13
CA LEU A 290 2.88 -6.64 7.04
C LEU A 290 3.21 -8.07 7.48
N ALA A 291 3.34 -8.32 8.78
CA ALA A 291 3.71 -9.64 9.33
C ALA A 291 2.83 -10.77 8.79
N ALA A 292 1.52 -10.54 8.69
CA ALA A 292 0.57 -11.51 8.18
C ALA A 292 0.73 -11.79 6.67
N SER A 293 1.20 -10.81 5.89
CA SER A 293 1.42 -10.95 4.45
C SER A 293 2.67 -11.78 4.14
N PHE A 294 3.59 -11.91 5.09
CA PHE A 294 4.86 -12.64 4.96
C PHE A 294 4.97 -13.87 5.88
N ASP A 295 3.85 -14.34 6.46
CA ASP A 295 3.80 -15.53 7.34
C ASP A 295 4.37 -16.82 6.71
N PHE A 296 4.43 -16.85 5.38
CA PHE A 296 4.98 -17.93 4.57
C PHE A 296 6.50 -17.93 4.51
N VAL A 297 7.15 -16.78 4.75
CA VAL A 297 8.61 -16.64 4.72
C VAL A 297 9.17 -17.33 5.95
N GLU A 298 9.97 -18.36 5.71
CA GLU A 298 10.72 -19.05 6.75
C GLU A 298 12.05 -18.36 7.01
N LEU A 299 12.74 -17.99 5.93
CA LEU A 299 14.05 -17.38 5.95
C LEU A 299 14.25 -16.50 4.71
N LEU A 300 14.94 -15.38 4.89
CA LEU A 300 15.35 -14.47 3.83
C LEU A 300 16.87 -14.29 3.94
N GLU A 301 17.60 -14.76 2.93
CA GLU A 301 19.06 -14.74 2.88
C GLU A 301 19.55 -13.80 1.78
N VAL A 302 20.52 -12.94 2.13
CA VAL A 302 21.26 -12.11 1.17
C VAL A 302 22.40 -12.94 0.59
N LEU A 303 22.28 -13.35 -0.67
CA LEU A 303 23.32 -14.13 -1.36
C LEU A 303 24.39 -13.25 -1.99
N SER A 304 23.99 -12.09 -2.52
CA SER A 304 24.88 -11.08 -3.10
C SER A 304 24.20 -9.70 -3.10
N PRO A 305 24.88 -8.59 -3.43
CA PRO A 305 24.25 -7.27 -3.51
C PRO A 305 23.02 -7.19 -4.42
N ALA A 306 22.91 -8.08 -5.42
CA ALA A 306 21.81 -8.10 -6.38
C ALA A 306 20.96 -9.37 -6.33
N ARG A 307 21.14 -10.25 -5.32
CA ARG A 307 20.41 -11.52 -5.24
C ARG A 307 19.99 -11.87 -3.82
N LEU A 308 18.72 -12.25 -3.69
CA LEU A 308 18.11 -12.75 -2.46
C LEU A 308 17.59 -14.18 -2.67
N ARG A 309 17.62 -14.96 -1.59
CA ARG A 309 16.97 -16.26 -1.49
C ARG A 309 15.93 -16.21 -0.38
N ILE A 310 14.72 -16.63 -0.70
CA ILE A 310 13.62 -16.70 0.24
C ILE A 310 13.22 -18.16 0.34
N LEU A 311 13.28 -18.71 1.55
CA LEU A 311 12.76 -20.03 1.85
C LEU A 311 11.33 -19.89 2.37
N CYS A 312 10.44 -20.72 1.85
CA CYS A 312 9.01 -20.66 2.10
C CYS A 312 8.54 -21.94 2.79
N ARG A 313 7.74 -21.81 3.85
CA ARG A 313 7.08 -22.95 4.52
C ARG A 313 6.04 -23.58 3.60
N GLU A 314 5.14 -22.73 3.14
CA GLU A 314 4.11 -22.99 2.14
C GLU A 314 4.15 -21.82 1.15
N VAL A 315 3.74 -22.03 -0.10
CA VAL A 315 3.76 -20.93 -1.08
C VAL A 315 2.33 -20.54 -1.40
N PRO A 316 1.80 -19.46 -0.82
CA PRO A 316 0.48 -18.97 -1.18
C PRO A 316 0.50 -18.50 -2.63
N ALA A 317 -0.63 -18.66 -3.32
CA ALA A 317 -0.76 -18.20 -4.70
C ALA A 317 -0.67 -16.65 -4.79
N THR A 318 -0.80 -15.94 -3.68
CA THR A 318 -0.58 -14.49 -3.55
C THR A 318 0.84 -14.09 -3.16
N MET A 319 1.80 -15.03 -3.09
CA MET A 319 3.17 -14.75 -2.63
C MET A 319 3.78 -13.49 -3.26
N LEU A 320 3.69 -13.34 -4.58
CA LEU A 320 4.24 -12.17 -5.29
C LEU A 320 3.49 -10.86 -4.98
N GLU A 321 2.20 -10.93 -4.61
CA GLU A 321 1.44 -9.74 -4.20
C GLU A 321 1.95 -9.18 -2.86
N SER A 322 2.45 -10.02 -1.97
CA SER A 322 3.10 -9.55 -0.73
C SER A 322 4.35 -8.72 -1.04
N TRP A 323 5.14 -9.13 -2.03
CA TRP A 323 6.34 -8.40 -2.48
C TRP A 323 6.01 -7.12 -3.27
N GLU A 324 4.87 -7.08 -3.96
CA GLU A 324 4.35 -5.84 -4.57
C GLU A 324 4.03 -4.79 -3.50
N LYS A 325 3.43 -5.22 -2.39
CA LYS A 325 2.98 -4.33 -1.31
C LYS A 325 4.08 -3.86 -0.36
N LEU A 326 5.28 -4.47 -0.41
CA LEU A 326 6.39 -4.13 0.49
C LEU A 326 7.01 -2.78 0.10
N PRO A 327 6.89 -1.73 0.93
CA PRO A 327 7.62 -0.49 0.72
C PRO A 327 9.12 -0.73 0.90
N ILE A 328 9.92 -0.21 -0.04
CA ILE A 328 11.38 -0.35 0.00
C ILE A 328 12.00 0.85 0.69
N LEU A 329 12.71 0.57 1.76
CA LEU A 329 13.31 1.53 2.69
C LEU A 329 14.82 1.61 2.49
N PRO A 330 15.41 2.82 2.56
CA PRO A 330 16.85 3.02 2.43
C PRO A 330 17.56 2.61 3.72
N SER A 331 18.10 1.38 3.76
CA SER A 331 18.74 0.83 4.96
C SER A 331 19.89 1.71 5.45
N HIS A 332 20.67 2.27 4.53
CA HIS A 332 21.80 3.16 4.81
C HIS A 332 21.37 4.51 5.40
N HIS A 333 20.26 5.09 4.92
CA HIS A 333 19.79 6.40 5.38
C HIS A 333 19.11 6.30 6.73
N LEU A 334 18.28 5.28 6.92
CA LEU A 334 17.64 5.00 8.21
C LEU A 334 18.68 4.62 9.28
N GLY A 335 19.74 3.89 8.91
CA GLY A 335 20.88 3.63 9.79
C GLY A 335 21.57 4.92 10.26
N LYS A 336 21.85 5.87 9.35
CA LYS A 336 22.44 7.18 9.70
C LYS A 336 21.54 8.00 10.62
N ILE A 337 20.23 8.00 10.38
CA ILE A 337 19.27 8.68 11.26
C ILE A 337 19.31 8.06 12.66
N ALA A 338 19.29 6.72 12.73
CA ALA A 338 19.34 5.99 13.99
C ALA A 338 20.60 6.28 14.83
N GLU A 339 21.75 6.57 14.19
CA GLU A 339 22.97 6.99 14.89
C GLU A 339 22.87 8.40 15.51
N THR A 340 21.96 9.24 15.00
CA THR A 340 21.81 10.65 15.42
C THR A 340 20.66 10.88 16.40
N VAL A 341 19.63 10.03 16.36
CA VAL A 341 18.49 10.07 17.28
C VAL A 341 18.91 9.32 18.55
N ALA A 342 18.61 9.87 19.73
CA ALA A 342 18.89 9.17 20.99
C ALA A 342 18.17 7.80 20.98
N GLU A 343 18.82 6.75 21.49
CA GLU A 343 18.51 5.31 21.33
C GLU A 343 17.08 4.82 21.69
N ALA A 344 16.08 5.68 21.95
CA ALA A 344 14.81 5.26 22.55
C ALA A 344 13.50 5.72 21.89
N ASP A 345 13.48 6.50 20.79
CA ASP A 345 12.19 6.81 20.14
C ASP A 345 12.16 6.49 18.63
N GLU A 346 11.52 5.37 18.32
CA GLU A 346 11.17 4.93 16.97
C GLU A 346 10.40 6.03 16.21
N ALA A 347 9.57 6.82 16.90
CA ALA A 347 8.82 7.91 16.30
C ALA A 347 9.71 9.06 15.79
N ASP A 348 10.81 9.35 16.49
CA ASP A 348 11.78 10.38 16.07
C ASP A 348 12.58 9.95 14.83
N LEU A 349 12.89 8.65 14.73
CA LEU A 349 13.49 8.09 13.54
C LEU A 349 12.56 8.23 12.33
N TRP A 350 11.29 7.84 12.48
CA TRP A 350 10.31 7.98 11.40
C TRP A 350 10.07 9.44 11.03
N SER A 351 9.84 10.32 12.00
CA SER A 351 9.61 11.75 11.71
C SER A 351 10.77 12.39 10.96
N SER A 352 12.01 12.08 11.35
CA SER A 352 13.22 12.54 10.68
C SER A 352 13.30 12.06 9.23
N PHE A 353 13.06 10.78 8.99
CA PHE A 353 13.02 10.20 7.64
C PHE A 353 11.92 10.84 6.79
N LEU A 354 10.71 10.98 7.34
CA LEU A 354 9.54 11.49 6.63
C LEU A 354 9.62 12.99 6.30
N MET A 355 10.45 13.74 7.04
CA MET A 355 10.75 15.14 6.74
C MET A 355 11.78 15.31 5.61
N ALA A 356 12.73 14.37 5.50
CA ALA A 356 13.78 14.36 4.48
C ALA A 356 13.90 12.96 3.83
N PRO A 357 12.88 12.53 3.06
CA PRO A 357 12.83 11.20 2.48
C PRO A 357 13.90 11.02 1.39
N VAL A 358 14.50 9.84 1.39
CA VAL A 358 15.37 9.33 0.32
C VAL A 358 14.64 8.15 -0.31
N GLY A 359 14.33 8.26 -1.60
CA GLY A 359 13.57 7.26 -2.34
C GLY A 359 14.29 6.76 -3.60
N LEU A 360 13.56 5.99 -4.40
CA LEU A 360 14.02 5.40 -5.68
C LEU A 360 13.24 5.94 -6.88
N GLY A 361 12.29 6.84 -6.63
CA GLY A 361 11.37 7.39 -7.60
C GLY A 361 12.00 8.33 -8.63
N PRO A 362 11.21 8.72 -9.65
CA PRO A 362 11.58 9.63 -10.71
C PRO A 362 11.87 11.06 -10.22
N TYR A 363 11.38 11.45 -9.04
CA TYR A 363 11.68 12.74 -8.43
C TYR A 363 12.20 12.55 -7.02
N ARG A 364 13.00 13.50 -6.55
CA ARG A 364 13.42 13.61 -5.15
C ARG A 364 12.97 14.93 -4.54
N LEU A 365 12.81 14.95 -3.22
CA LEU A 365 12.57 16.18 -2.49
C LEU A 365 13.81 17.08 -2.58
N ASP A 366 13.63 18.31 -3.06
CA ASP A 366 14.69 19.34 -3.10
C ASP A 366 14.60 20.23 -1.85
N ARG A 367 13.42 20.77 -1.58
CA ARG A 367 13.16 21.59 -0.38
C ARG A 367 11.70 21.61 0.04
N ARG A 368 11.49 21.71 1.35
CA ARG A 368 10.21 22.14 1.94
C ARG A 368 10.18 23.66 2.03
N ARG A 369 9.03 24.26 1.76
CA ARG A 369 8.84 25.71 1.70
C ARG A 369 8.19 26.23 2.98
N LYS A 370 8.40 27.52 3.26
CA LYS A 370 7.82 28.20 4.43
C LYS A 370 6.29 28.37 4.34
N ASP A 371 5.74 28.34 3.14
CA ASP A 371 4.29 28.42 2.88
C ASP A 371 3.58 27.06 3.07
N GLY A 372 4.31 26.01 3.47
CA GLY A 372 3.80 24.65 3.62
C GLY A 372 3.91 23.82 2.33
N GLY A 373 4.36 24.41 1.22
CA GLY A 373 4.58 23.67 -0.04
C GLY A 373 5.90 22.90 -0.09
N VAL A 374 6.14 22.20 -1.19
CA VAL A 374 7.40 21.50 -1.47
C VAL A 374 7.86 21.70 -2.90
N GLU A 375 9.16 21.54 -3.13
CA GLU A 375 9.75 21.50 -4.47
C GLU A 375 10.43 20.16 -4.69
N LEU A 376 10.12 19.54 -5.81
CA LEU A 376 10.70 18.29 -6.25
C LEU A 376 11.58 18.54 -7.48
N VAL A 377 12.65 17.76 -7.61
CA VAL A 377 13.58 17.81 -8.74
C VAL A 377 13.72 16.43 -9.36
N ALA A 378 13.80 16.38 -10.69
CA ALA A 378 13.95 15.15 -11.45
C ALA A 378 15.20 14.38 -11.01
N HIS A 379 15.03 13.08 -10.79
CA HIS A 379 16.11 12.15 -10.51
C HIS A 379 16.78 11.74 -11.84
N ALA A 380 17.91 12.39 -12.15
CA ALA A 380 18.59 12.22 -13.44
C ALA A 380 19.05 10.77 -13.72
N ALA A 381 19.38 10.01 -12.67
CA ALA A 381 19.79 8.61 -12.75
C ALA A 381 18.61 7.62 -12.64
N TYR A 382 17.35 8.09 -12.77
CA TYR A 382 16.20 7.21 -12.70
C TYR A 382 16.25 6.13 -13.82
N PRO A 383 16.08 4.83 -13.49
CA PRO A 383 16.25 3.74 -14.46
C PRO A 383 15.28 3.77 -15.64
N GLY A 384 14.15 4.47 -15.52
CA GLY A 384 13.18 4.71 -16.60
C GLY A 384 13.51 5.91 -17.50
N GLY A 385 14.67 6.54 -17.31
CA GLY A 385 15.06 7.80 -17.93
C GLY A 385 14.62 9.02 -17.12
N ALA A 386 15.40 10.11 -17.19
CA ALA A 386 15.06 11.33 -16.46
C ALA A 386 13.67 11.86 -16.90
N PRO A 387 12.81 12.28 -15.94
CA PRO A 387 11.55 12.94 -16.27
C PRO A 387 11.74 14.12 -17.21
N ALA A 388 10.74 14.33 -18.08
CA ALA A 388 10.77 15.42 -19.06
C ALA A 388 10.74 16.81 -18.40
N GLU A 389 10.13 16.90 -17.22
CA GLU A 389 10.06 18.14 -16.43
C GLU A 389 11.12 18.10 -15.34
N PRO A 390 12.03 19.09 -15.28
CA PRO A 390 13.13 19.05 -14.32
C PRO A 390 12.66 19.36 -12.90
N ARG A 391 11.56 20.09 -12.72
CA ARG A 391 11.09 20.55 -11.41
C ARG A 391 9.57 20.57 -11.30
N LEU A 392 9.08 20.22 -10.10
CA LEU A 392 7.68 20.35 -9.71
C LEU A 392 7.61 21.23 -8.47
N ARG A 393 6.63 22.14 -8.41
CA ARG A 393 6.43 23.04 -7.28
C ARG A 393 5.00 22.97 -6.78
N TYR A 394 4.86 22.58 -5.53
CA TYR A 394 3.59 22.58 -4.82
C TYR A 394 3.54 23.86 -3.98
N ARG A 395 2.53 24.70 -4.20
CA ARG A 395 2.44 26.03 -3.59
C ARG A 395 1.07 26.28 -3.02
N ARG A 396 1.06 26.81 -1.81
CA ARG A 396 -0.18 27.20 -1.14
C ARG A 396 -0.62 28.59 -1.59
N TYR A 397 -1.91 28.73 -1.85
CA TYR A 397 -2.55 30.02 -2.14
C TYR A 397 -3.54 30.35 -1.02
N SER A 398 -3.50 31.58 -0.53
CA SER A 398 -4.29 31.99 0.64
C SER A 398 -5.71 32.46 0.30
N SER A 399 -6.02 32.66 -0.98
CA SER A 399 -7.35 33.06 -1.43
C SER A 399 -7.64 32.64 -2.87
N LEU A 400 -8.93 32.51 -3.20
CA LEU A 400 -9.39 32.22 -4.56
C LEU A 400 -8.92 33.30 -5.55
N GLU A 401 -8.94 34.58 -5.15
CA GLU A 401 -8.48 35.68 -6.00
C GLU A 401 -6.99 35.56 -6.35
N SER A 402 -6.16 35.15 -5.37
CA SER A 402 -4.74 34.92 -5.57
C SER A 402 -4.49 33.75 -6.54
N LEU A 403 -5.26 32.68 -6.38
CA LEU A 403 -5.22 31.50 -7.24
C LEU A 403 -5.68 31.82 -8.68
N LEU A 404 -6.77 32.57 -8.84
CA LEU A 404 -7.26 33.03 -10.14
C LEU A 404 -6.29 34.00 -10.83
N LEU A 405 -5.65 34.89 -10.07
CA LEU A 405 -4.60 35.76 -10.60
C LEU A 405 -3.39 34.94 -11.05
N ALA A 406 -2.99 33.94 -10.27
CA ALA A 406 -1.87 33.08 -10.62
C ALA A 406 -2.15 32.27 -11.91
N LEU A 407 -3.37 31.74 -12.03
CA LEU A 407 -3.82 31.04 -13.24
C LEU A 407 -3.85 31.96 -14.46
N ARG A 408 -4.30 33.22 -14.31
CA ARG A 408 -4.32 34.21 -15.39
C ARG A 408 -2.92 34.69 -15.80
N THR A 409 -2.01 34.82 -14.85
CA THR A 409 -0.64 35.27 -15.10
C THR A 409 0.27 34.15 -15.59
N GLY A 410 -0.19 32.90 -15.55
CA GLY A 410 0.58 31.73 -15.98
C GLY A 410 1.62 31.25 -14.97
N THR A 411 1.53 31.74 -13.74
CA THR A 411 2.38 31.36 -12.59
C THR A 411 1.87 30.09 -11.87
N LEU A 412 0.68 29.64 -12.26
CA LEU A 412 0.02 28.42 -11.80
C LEU A 412 -0.45 27.57 -13.00
N ASP A 413 -0.18 26.27 -12.94
CA ASP A 413 -0.48 25.34 -14.03
C ASP A 413 -1.57 24.31 -13.67
N LEU A 414 -1.58 23.80 -12.43
CA LEU A 414 -2.54 22.80 -11.94
C LEU A 414 -3.19 23.20 -10.61
N ILE A 415 -4.45 22.83 -10.45
CA ILE A 415 -5.22 23.00 -9.22
C ILE A 415 -6.07 21.74 -8.99
N GLU A 416 -6.12 21.26 -7.75
CA GLU A 416 -7.21 20.38 -7.30
C GLU A 416 -8.40 21.28 -6.92
N PRO A 417 -9.52 21.25 -7.68
CA PRO A 417 -10.51 22.32 -7.62
C PRO A 417 -11.44 22.18 -6.41
N GLU A 418 -11.44 23.18 -5.53
CA GLU A 418 -12.50 23.36 -4.54
C GLU A 418 -13.86 23.72 -5.22
N GLU A 419 -14.96 23.62 -4.47
CA GLU A 419 -16.33 23.88 -4.98
C GLU A 419 -16.47 25.28 -5.59
N ARG A 420 -15.91 26.30 -4.92
CA ARG A 420 -15.92 27.70 -5.40
C ARG A 420 -15.18 27.86 -6.72
N PHE A 421 -14.04 27.17 -6.88
CA PHE A 421 -13.28 27.21 -8.11
C PHE A 421 -14.03 26.49 -9.24
N THR A 422 -14.66 25.35 -8.94
CA THR A 422 -15.53 24.62 -9.88
C THR A 422 -16.72 25.47 -10.35
N GLU A 423 -17.32 26.27 -9.47
CA GLU A 423 -18.37 27.21 -9.85
C GLU A 423 -17.84 28.32 -10.78
N TRP A 424 -16.63 28.82 -10.52
CA TRP A 424 -15.98 29.81 -11.36
C TRP A 424 -15.65 29.28 -12.76
N THR A 425 -15.10 28.06 -12.88
CA THR A 425 -14.76 27.44 -14.17
C THR A 425 -16.00 27.18 -15.02
N ARG A 426 -17.13 26.75 -14.41
CA ARG A 426 -18.42 26.62 -15.11
C ARG A 426 -18.90 27.93 -15.75
N ARG A 427 -18.58 29.08 -15.13
CA ARG A 427 -18.90 30.42 -15.65
C ARG A 427 -17.90 30.93 -16.69
N HIS A 428 -16.71 30.30 -16.82
CA HIS A 428 -15.63 30.73 -17.71
C HIS A 428 -15.08 29.57 -18.55
N PRO A 429 -15.90 28.98 -19.46
CA PRO A 429 -15.48 27.86 -20.27
C PRO A 429 -14.30 28.23 -21.18
N GLY A 430 -13.35 27.29 -21.36
CA GLY A 430 -12.20 27.45 -22.26
C GLY A 430 -10.93 28.04 -21.65
N LEU A 431 -10.96 28.50 -20.39
CA LEU A 431 -9.75 28.94 -19.67
C LEU A 431 -9.02 27.80 -18.96
N THR A 432 -9.70 26.68 -18.75
CA THR A 432 -9.18 25.53 -18.03
C THR A 432 -9.58 24.22 -18.72
N GLU A 433 -8.74 23.21 -18.56
CA GLU A 433 -8.99 21.83 -18.97
C GLU A 433 -9.02 20.94 -17.72
N THR A 434 -9.93 19.97 -17.64
CA THR A 434 -10.02 19.10 -16.47
C THR A 434 -9.51 17.70 -16.83
N LEU A 435 -8.46 17.26 -16.14
CA LEU A 435 -8.03 15.88 -16.10
C LEU A 435 -8.70 15.16 -14.94
N ARG A 436 -8.97 13.87 -15.15
CA ARG A 436 -9.65 13.02 -14.20
C ARG A 436 -8.82 11.77 -13.98
N ASP A 437 -8.54 11.49 -12.72
CA ASP A 437 -7.94 10.25 -12.31
C ASP A 437 -9.00 9.13 -12.31
N ARG A 438 -8.53 7.89 -12.34
CA ARG A 438 -9.35 6.73 -12.01
C ARG A 438 -9.56 6.66 -10.49
N PRO A 439 -10.62 5.99 -10.03
CA PRO A 439 -10.83 5.83 -8.60
C PRO A 439 -9.69 5.06 -7.95
N ARG A 440 -9.07 5.64 -6.92
CA ARG A 440 -7.98 5.04 -6.14
C ARG A 440 -8.42 4.72 -4.72
N PHE A 441 -9.34 5.50 -4.16
CA PHE A 441 -9.82 5.30 -2.79
C PHE A 441 -11.29 4.94 -2.78
N GLN A 442 -11.69 4.15 -1.81
CA GLN A 442 -13.07 3.80 -1.54
C GLN A 442 -13.47 4.41 -0.21
N HIS A 443 -14.48 5.29 -0.24
CA HIS A 443 -15.10 5.82 0.97
C HIS A 443 -16.13 4.84 1.49
N LEU A 444 -16.05 4.56 2.79
CA LEU A 444 -16.99 3.69 3.49
C LEU A 444 -17.17 4.12 4.94
N VAL A 445 -18.31 3.76 5.52
CA VAL A 445 -18.56 3.85 6.96
C VAL A 445 -18.38 2.46 7.57
N VAL A 446 -17.35 2.28 8.38
CA VAL A 446 -17.10 1.04 9.12
C VAL A 446 -17.95 1.01 10.37
N TRP A 447 -18.61 -0.11 10.63
CA TRP A 447 -19.37 -0.34 11.85
C TRP A 447 -18.54 -1.09 12.89
N ASN A 448 -18.57 -0.66 14.15
CA ASN A 448 -18.02 -1.48 15.23
C ASN A 448 -19.00 -2.60 15.59
N LEU A 449 -18.74 -3.81 15.09
CA LEU A 449 -19.62 -4.96 15.28
C LEU A 449 -19.61 -5.50 16.73
N GLY A 450 -18.74 -4.97 17.59
CA GLY A 450 -18.73 -5.26 19.02
C GLY A 450 -19.57 -4.32 19.88
N ARG A 451 -20.17 -3.27 19.29
CA ARG A 451 -20.94 -2.24 20.02
C ARG A 451 -22.39 -2.18 19.54
N ALA A 452 -23.32 -2.21 20.49
CA ALA A 452 -24.72 -1.92 20.21
C ALA A 452 -24.88 -0.45 19.81
N PRO A 453 -25.76 -0.12 18.86
CA PRO A 453 -26.72 -1.00 18.17
C PRO A 453 -26.19 -1.67 16.89
N LEU A 454 -24.94 -1.40 16.52
CA LEU A 454 -24.33 -1.81 15.24
C LEU A 454 -23.86 -3.27 15.22
N ASP A 455 -23.79 -3.93 16.38
CA ASP A 455 -23.61 -5.37 16.52
C ASP A 455 -24.70 -6.19 15.80
N ARG A 456 -25.90 -5.62 15.64
CA ARG A 456 -27.04 -6.30 15.00
C ARG A 456 -27.10 -6.13 13.49
N GLU A 457 -27.00 -7.24 12.77
CA GLU A 457 -27.08 -7.26 11.29
C GLU A 457 -28.36 -6.61 10.73
N PRO A 458 -29.56 -6.85 11.28
CA PRO A 458 -30.78 -6.19 10.79
C PRO A 458 -30.73 -4.65 10.89
N VAL A 459 -30.09 -4.09 11.93
CA VAL A 459 -29.93 -2.63 12.08
C VAL A 459 -29.02 -2.09 10.99
N ARG A 460 -27.90 -2.78 10.71
CA ARG A 460 -26.98 -2.39 9.62
C ARG A 460 -27.63 -2.45 8.25
N ILE A 461 -28.45 -3.47 7.98
CA ILE A 461 -29.22 -3.57 6.74
C ILE A 461 -30.25 -2.44 6.65
N ALA A 462 -30.91 -2.08 7.75
CA ALA A 462 -31.84 -0.94 7.78
C ALA A 462 -31.12 0.39 7.50
N LEU A 463 -29.95 0.61 8.10
CA LEU A 463 -29.09 1.77 7.82
C LEU A 463 -28.73 1.85 6.34
N ALA A 464 -28.31 0.74 5.72
CA ALA A 464 -27.98 0.72 4.29
C ALA A 464 -29.20 1.00 3.39
N ARG A 465 -30.37 0.43 3.71
CA ARG A 465 -31.63 0.66 2.96
C ARG A 465 -32.19 2.06 3.14
N GLY A 466 -31.88 2.74 4.24
CA GLY A 466 -32.33 4.10 4.53
C GLY A 466 -31.69 5.17 3.67
N ILE A 467 -30.60 4.85 2.95
CA ILE A 467 -29.77 5.85 2.26
C ILE A 467 -30.05 5.86 0.74
N ASP A 468 -30.51 7.00 0.22
CA ASP A 468 -30.45 7.32 -1.21
C ASP A 468 -29.05 7.86 -1.51
N LEU A 469 -28.10 6.94 -1.65
CA LEU A 469 -26.71 7.24 -1.97
C LEU A 469 -26.61 8.00 -3.29
N SER A 470 -27.48 7.68 -4.26
CA SER A 470 -27.53 8.43 -5.51
C SER A 470 -27.87 9.89 -5.24
N SER A 471 -28.77 10.23 -4.30
CA SER A 471 -29.03 11.62 -3.90
C SER A 471 -27.83 12.32 -3.31
N ILE A 472 -27.15 11.65 -2.37
CA ILE A 472 -25.98 12.23 -1.69
C ILE A 472 -24.87 12.56 -2.71
N LEU A 473 -24.71 11.68 -3.70
CA LEU A 473 -23.76 11.85 -4.80
C LEU A 473 -24.31 12.69 -5.98
N ARG A 474 -25.60 13.04 -5.99
CA ARG A 474 -26.22 13.88 -7.04
C ARG A 474 -25.84 15.35 -6.85
N ASP A 475 -25.72 15.77 -5.60
CA ASP A 475 -25.35 17.14 -5.23
C ASP A 475 -23.83 17.31 -5.11
N THR A 476 -23.08 16.20 -5.20
CA THR A 476 -21.65 16.26 -5.50
C THR A 476 -21.43 16.49 -6.97
N ASN A 477 -20.21 16.88 -7.29
CA ASN A 477 -19.70 16.99 -8.64
C ASN A 477 -19.80 15.57 -9.28
N ARG A 478 -20.97 15.23 -9.86
CA ARG A 478 -21.50 13.87 -10.20
C ARG A 478 -20.59 12.93 -10.99
N GLU A 479 -19.42 13.38 -11.38
CA GLU A 479 -18.57 12.72 -12.35
C GLU A 479 -17.27 12.18 -11.74
N TYR A 480 -17.09 12.23 -10.40
CA TYR A 480 -15.82 11.84 -9.72
C TYR A 480 -15.94 10.86 -8.57
N GLN A 481 -17.15 10.74 -8.00
CA GLN A 481 -17.49 9.73 -7.02
C GLN A 481 -18.43 8.74 -7.68
N LEU A 482 -17.95 7.52 -7.88
CA LEU A 482 -18.75 6.46 -8.47
C LEU A 482 -19.27 5.57 -7.34
N PRO A 483 -20.57 5.25 -7.28
CA PRO A 483 -21.07 4.28 -6.32
C PRO A 483 -20.24 3.00 -6.37
N VAL A 484 -19.86 2.48 -5.20
CA VAL A 484 -19.05 1.26 -5.12
C VAL A 484 -19.77 0.11 -5.82
N LYS A 485 -19.05 -0.56 -6.73
CA LYS A 485 -19.55 -1.75 -7.46
C LYS A 485 -18.74 -3.00 -7.19
N SER A 486 -17.62 -2.91 -6.47
CA SER A 486 -16.77 -4.06 -6.14
C SER A 486 -15.91 -3.77 -4.91
N LEU A 487 -15.48 -4.83 -4.23
CA LEU A 487 -14.43 -4.79 -3.21
C LEU A 487 -13.01 -4.71 -3.83
N PHE A 488 -12.92 -4.68 -5.15
CA PHE A 488 -11.69 -4.67 -5.93
C PHE A 488 -11.69 -3.52 -6.92
N HIS A 489 -10.49 -3.19 -7.43
CA HIS A 489 -10.31 -2.09 -8.35
C HIS A 489 -11.27 -2.18 -9.55
N PRO A 490 -11.95 -1.07 -9.92
CA PRO A 490 -12.77 -1.02 -11.12
C PRO A 490 -11.97 -1.46 -12.36
N GLY A 491 -12.39 -2.53 -13.03
CA GLY A 491 -11.67 -3.10 -14.18
C GLY A 491 -10.69 -4.23 -13.86
N SER A 492 -10.61 -4.69 -12.60
CA SER A 492 -9.86 -5.90 -12.27
C SER A 492 -10.42 -7.11 -13.01
N PRO A 493 -9.57 -7.93 -13.69
CA PRO A 493 -10.01 -9.13 -14.40
C PRO A 493 -10.51 -10.23 -13.46
N LEU A 494 -10.29 -10.08 -12.15
CA LEU A 494 -10.68 -11.05 -11.13
C LEU A 494 -12.15 -10.91 -10.68
N VAL A 495 -12.84 -9.85 -11.11
CA VAL A 495 -14.22 -9.55 -10.70
C VAL A 495 -15.19 -10.02 -11.78
N ALA A 496 -15.89 -11.13 -11.52
CA ALA A 496 -16.91 -11.68 -12.41
C ALA A 496 -18.29 -11.02 -12.23
N GLU A 497 -18.63 -10.67 -10.99
CA GLU A 497 -19.95 -10.15 -10.60
C GLU A 497 -19.78 -8.86 -9.78
N PRO A 498 -20.69 -7.88 -9.89
CA PRO A 498 -20.66 -6.69 -9.04
C PRO A 498 -21.06 -7.02 -7.60
N LEU A 499 -20.60 -6.20 -6.66
CA LEU A 499 -21.05 -6.17 -5.28
C LEU A 499 -22.52 -5.76 -5.21
N LEU A 500 -23.37 -6.61 -4.62
CA LEU A 500 -24.81 -6.38 -4.53
C LEU A 500 -25.16 -5.69 -3.21
N LEU A 501 -25.07 -4.36 -3.18
CA LEU A 501 -25.43 -3.56 -2.01
C LEU A 501 -26.96 -3.50 -1.81
N PRO A 502 -27.44 -3.36 -0.54
CA PRO A 502 -28.85 -3.13 -0.27
C PRO A 502 -29.36 -1.92 -1.05
N LEU A 503 -30.49 -2.10 -1.73
CA LEU A 503 -31.14 -1.03 -2.49
C LEU A 503 -31.84 -0.06 -1.52
N TYR A 504 -31.90 1.22 -1.91
CA TYR A 504 -32.66 2.24 -1.21
C TYR A 504 -34.14 1.85 -1.09
N ASP A 505 -34.58 1.57 0.14
CA ASP A 505 -35.95 1.20 0.53
C ASP A 505 -36.20 1.67 1.99
N PRO A 506 -36.46 2.97 2.20
CA PRO A 506 -36.61 3.53 3.54
C PRO A 506 -37.80 2.92 4.29
N ARG A 507 -38.89 2.61 3.60
CA ARG A 507 -40.03 1.90 4.21
C ARG A 507 -39.69 0.47 4.61
N GLY A 508 -38.84 -0.20 3.83
CA GLY A 508 -38.30 -1.51 4.18
C GLY A 508 -37.34 -1.47 5.36
N ALA A 509 -36.56 -0.38 5.51
CA ALA A 509 -35.74 -0.13 6.68
C ALA A 509 -36.60 0.04 7.93
N GLU A 510 -37.63 0.89 7.88
CA GLU A 510 -38.58 1.11 8.98
C GLU A 510 -39.25 -0.20 9.45
N ARG A 511 -39.81 -0.98 8.51
CA ARG A 511 -40.42 -2.28 8.82
C ARG A 511 -39.44 -3.27 9.45
N LEU A 512 -38.18 -3.25 9.01
CA LEU A 512 -37.14 -4.10 9.56
C LEU A 512 -36.81 -3.70 11.01
N LEU A 513 -36.66 -2.40 11.27
CA LEU A 513 -36.42 -1.87 12.61
C LEU A 513 -37.57 -2.20 13.56
N GLU A 514 -38.82 -2.06 13.11
CA GLU A 514 -40.01 -2.42 13.91
C GLU A 514 -40.03 -3.90 14.28
N LYS A 515 -39.68 -4.77 13.32
CA LYS A 515 -39.58 -6.22 13.55
C LYS A 515 -38.51 -6.56 14.60
N GLU A 516 -37.42 -5.79 14.64
CA GLU A 516 -36.36 -5.91 15.64
C GLU A 516 -36.72 -5.28 17.00
N GLY A 517 -37.91 -4.71 17.12
CA GLY A 517 -38.44 -4.15 18.36
C GLY A 517 -38.15 -2.66 18.54
N TYR A 518 -37.65 -1.97 17.51
CA TYR A 518 -37.42 -0.53 17.54
C TYR A 518 -38.70 0.24 17.18
N ARG A 519 -39.29 0.92 18.15
CA ARG A 519 -40.51 1.70 17.97
C ARG A 519 -40.17 3.17 17.86
N ARG A 520 -40.81 3.87 16.92
CA ARG A 520 -40.64 5.32 16.80
C ARG A 520 -41.37 6.00 17.96
N ASP A 521 -40.65 6.86 18.67
CA ASP A 521 -41.24 7.75 19.66
C ASP A 521 -41.95 8.91 18.94
N ASP A 522 -43.14 9.26 19.40
CA ASP A 522 -44.01 10.23 18.73
C ASP A 522 -43.57 11.68 18.99
N GLU A 523 -42.85 11.94 20.09
CA GLU A 523 -42.41 13.30 20.46
C GLU A 523 -41.05 13.65 19.83
N SER A 524 -40.05 12.79 19.98
CA SER A 524 -38.70 12.97 19.45
C SER A 524 -38.57 12.56 17.99
N GLY A 525 -39.42 11.65 17.50
CA GLY A 525 -39.28 11.01 16.19
C GLY A 525 -38.14 9.99 16.10
N VAL A 526 -37.39 9.78 17.18
CA VAL A 526 -36.28 8.82 17.30
C VAL A 526 -36.87 7.45 17.67
N ARG A 527 -36.28 6.38 17.15
CA ARG A 527 -36.69 5.02 17.48
C ARG A 527 -36.04 4.56 18.77
N GLU A 528 -36.76 3.83 19.60
CA GLU A 528 -36.26 3.28 20.85
C GLU A 528 -36.37 1.75 20.85
N ASP A 529 -35.43 1.08 21.51
CA ASP A 529 -35.52 -0.35 21.76
C ASP A 529 -36.60 -0.69 22.82
N GLY A 530 -36.84 -1.98 23.05
CA GLY A 530 -37.81 -2.42 24.07
C GLY A 530 -37.50 -2.02 25.51
N LYS A 531 -36.38 -1.34 25.79
CA LYS A 531 -35.99 -0.79 27.10
C LYS A 531 -36.07 0.74 27.13
N GLY A 532 -36.57 1.39 26.09
CA GLY A 532 -36.66 2.85 25.98
C GLY A 532 -35.30 3.52 25.74
N ARG A 533 -34.32 2.79 25.16
CA ARG A 533 -33.04 3.39 24.77
C ARG A 533 -33.12 3.86 23.32
N PRO A 534 -32.73 5.11 23.01
CA PRO A 534 -32.76 5.61 21.64
C PRO A 534 -31.81 4.81 20.74
N LEU A 535 -32.23 4.61 19.49
CA LEU A 535 -31.44 4.06 18.41
C LEU A 535 -30.53 5.17 17.90
N ALA A 536 -29.42 5.35 18.62
CA ALA A 536 -28.44 6.39 18.38
C ALA A 536 -27.01 5.82 18.37
N PHE A 537 -26.11 6.48 17.65
CA PHE A 537 -24.66 6.20 17.65
C PHE A 537 -23.85 7.40 17.15
N SER A 538 -22.55 7.45 17.47
CA SER A 538 -21.64 8.46 16.89
C SER A 538 -20.99 7.99 15.59
N LEU A 539 -20.80 8.90 14.65
CA LEU A 539 -20.07 8.71 13.41
C LEU A 539 -18.80 9.57 13.43
N ALA A 540 -17.68 8.95 13.77
CA ALA A 540 -16.38 9.60 13.74
C ALA A 540 -15.91 9.88 12.31
N VAL A 541 -15.39 11.09 12.08
CA VAL A 541 -14.85 11.52 10.77
C VAL A 541 -13.57 12.31 10.94
N ASN A 542 -12.69 12.29 9.93
CA ASN A 542 -11.53 13.18 9.91
C ASN A 542 -11.99 14.64 9.73
N ALA A 543 -11.73 15.48 10.72
CA ALA A 543 -12.07 16.91 10.72
C ALA A 543 -11.40 17.68 9.56
N ASP A 544 -10.21 17.23 9.16
CA ASP A 544 -9.41 17.84 8.10
C ASP A 544 -9.90 17.43 6.70
N ASN A 545 -10.81 16.45 6.59
CA ASN A 545 -11.41 16.02 5.33
C ASN A 545 -12.82 16.61 5.16
N PRO A 546 -13.00 17.69 4.37
CA PRO A 546 -14.30 18.32 4.16
C PRO A 546 -15.29 17.42 3.40
N GLU A 547 -14.80 16.50 2.56
CA GLU A 547 -15.63 15.54 1.83
C GLU A 547 -16.27 14.53 2.79
N HIS A 548 -15.51 13.99 3.75
CA HIS A 548 -16.02 13.07 4.77
C HIS A 548 -17.06 13.72 5.66
N ARG A 549 -16.83 14.95 6.13
CA ARG A 549 -17.79 15.69 6.97
C ARG A 549 -19.12 15.86 6.25
N ARG A 550 -19.08 16.36 5.01
CA ARG A 550 -20.28 16.56 4.20
C ARG A 550 -21.04 15.26 3.92
N LEU A 551 -20.32 14.17 3.62
CA LEU A 551 -20.93 12.85 3.43
C LEU A 551 -21.59 12.36 4.73
N ALA A 552 -20.92 12.49 5.86
CA ALA A 552 -21.44 12.07 7.17
C ALA A 552 -22.67 12.86 7.60
N GLU A 553 -22.68 14.18 7.39
CA GLU A 553 -23.83 15.04 7.66
C GLU A 553 -25.05 14.65 6.80
N ALA A 554 -24.85 14.39 5.51
CA ALA A 554 -25.91 13.94 4.61
C ALA A 554 -26.46 12.55 4.97
N LEU A 555 -25.59 11.64 5.43
CA LEU A 555 -26.01 10.33 5.93
C LEU A 555 -26.84 10.46 7.21
N ALA A 556 -26.36 11.26 8.18
CA ALA A 556 -27.07 11.53 9.43
C ALA A 556 -28.47 12.14 9.17
N GLU A 557 -28.58 13.08 8.23
CA GLU A 557 -29.86 13.65 7.81
C GLU A 557 -30.81 12.57 7.27
N GLN A 558 -30.36 11.70 6.36
CA GLN A 558 -31.22 10.66 5.81
C GLN A 558 -31.61 9.59 6.84
N TRP A 559 -30.71 9.23 7.76
CA TRP A 559 -31.01 8.30 8.85
C TRP A 559 -32.01 8.87 9.86
N SER A 560 -32.00 10.18 10.10
CA SER A 560 -33.03 10.84 10.92
C SER A 560 -34.44 10.65 10.33
N GLY A 561 -34.55 10.57 8.99
CA GLY A 561 -35.80 10.32 8.28
C GLY A 561 -36.43 8.96 8.60
N ILE A 562 -35.64 7.96 8.98
CA ILE A 562 -36.12 6.65 9.45
C ILE A 562 -36.10 6.51 10.98
N GLY A 563 -35.85 7.60 11.70
CA GLY A 563 -35.86 7.68 13.17
C GLY A 563 -34.60 7.14 13.84
N ILE A 564 -33.44 7.29 13.20
CA ILE A 564 -32.14 6.94 13.80
C ILE A 564 -31.38 8.24 14.03
N GLU A 565 -30.91 8.46 15.26
CA GLU A 565 -30.13 9.63 15.62
C GLU A 565 -28.63 9.35 15.42
N VAL A 566 -27.93 10.22 14.70
CA VAL A 566 -26.49 10.06 14.44
C VAL A 566 -25.77 11.36 14.72
N GLU A 567 -24.82 11.31 15.66
CA GLU A 567 -23.95 12.43 15.99
C GLU A 567 -22.67 12.34 15.15
N VAL A 568 -22.44 13.32 14.28
CA VAL A 568 -21.19 13.40 13.51
C VAL A 568 -20.10 13.98 14.43
N GLU A 569 -19.05 13.19 14.66
CA GLU A 569 -17.94 13.52 15.55
C GLU A 569 -16.67 13.81 14.74
N PRO A 570 -16.38 15.10 14.41
CA PRO A 570 -15.17 15.46 13.69
C PRO A 570 -13.95 15.43 14.62
N LEU A 571 -12.97 14.58 14.30
CA LEU A 571 -11.75 14.39 15.08
C LEU A 571 -10.50 14.76 14.26
N PRO A 572 -9.43 15.31 14.89
CA PRO A 572 -8.14 15.47 14.24
C PRO A 572 -7.62 14.13 13.69
N TRP A 573 -6.99 14.14 12.51
CA TRP A 573 -6.52 12.91 11.86
C TRP A 573 -5.58 12.07 12.73
N GLN A 574 -4.69 12.72 13.48
CA GLN A 574 -3.75 12.04 14.37
C GLN A 574 -4.46 11.26 15.49
N GLU A 575 -5.45 11.88 16.14
CA GLU A 575 -6.25 11.23 17.18
C GLU A 575 -7.02 10.02 16.62
N LEU A 576 -7.60 10.17 15.42
CA LEU A 576 -8.27 9.07 14.75
C LEU A 576 -7.33 7.89 14.50
N LEU A 577 -6.13 8.16 13.99
CA LEU A 577 -5.13 7.14 13.64
C LEU A 577 -4.50 6.44 14.84
N THR A 578 -4.17 7.15 15.90
CA THR A 578 -3.36 6.60 17.01
C THR A 578 -4.20 6.16 18.19
N GLU A 579 -5.35 6.80 18.46
CA GLU A 579 -6.16 6.55 19.64
C GLU A 579 -7.46 5.82 19.30
N ARG A 580 -8.18 6.25 18.26
CA ARG A 580 -9.50 5.68 17.93
C ARG A 580 -9.41 4.36 17.17
N LEU A 581 -8.78 4.35 15.99
CA LEU A 581 -8.77 3.19 15.09
C LEU A 581 -8.08 1.94 15.66
N PRO A 582 -6.87 2.02 16.26
CA PRO A 582 -6.17 0.83 16.75
C PRO A 582 -6.91 0.11 17.87
N HIS A 583 -7.67 0.85 18.66
CA HIS A 583 -8.47 0.33 19.77
C HIS A 583 -9.93 0.06 19.41
N ARG A 584 -10.34 0.39 18.18
CA ARG A 584 -11.75 0.43 17.73
C ARG A 584 -12.64 1.16 18.72
N ASP A 585 -12.16 2.31 19.17
CA ASP A 585 -12.91 3.18 20.08
C ASP A 585 -13.80 4.15 19.32
N PHE A 586 -14.82 3.60 18.66
CA PHE A 586 -15.85 4.32 17.91
C PHE A 586 -17.08 3.43 17.78
N ASP A 587 -18.26 4.02 17.55
CA ASP A 587 -19.45 3.25 17.16
C ASP A 587 -19.44 3.01 15.65
N ALA A 588 -19.35 4.09 14.87
CA ALA A 588 -19.08 4.06 13.44
C ALA A 588 -17.95 5.03 13.08
N VAL A 589 -17.21 4.75 12.02
CA VAL A 589 -16.15 5.64 11.53
C VAL A 589 -16.16 5.71 10.01
N MET A 590 -16.08 6.93 9.46
CA MET A 590 -15.86 7.12 8.02
C MET A 590 -14.37 7.10 7.71
N VAL A 591 -13.98 6.24 6.77
CA VAL A 591 -12.59 6.11 6.32
C VAL A 591 -12.52 5.96 4.81
N SER A 592 -11.34 6.23 4.28
CA SER A 592 -10.96 5.93 2.89
C SER A 592 -10.01 4.75 2.89
N TRP A 593 -10.31 3.70 2.12
CA TRP A 593 -9.36 2.63 1.85
C TRP A 593 -8.80 2.78 0.45
N GLU A 594 -7.48 2.63 0.29
CA GLU A 594 -6.91 2.45 -1.04
C GLU A 594 -7.50 1.19 -1.66
N ILE A 595 -8.02 1.29 -2.88
CA ILE A 595 -8.66 0.20 -3.58
C ILE A 595 -7.55 -0.75 -4.06
N PRO A 596 -7.42 -1.95 -3.49
CA PRO A 596 -6.24 -2.76 -3.77
C PRO A 596 -6.34 -3.43 -5.13
N LEU A 597 -5.23 -3.45 -5.87
CA LEU A 597 -5.10 -4.13 -7.16
C LEU A 597 -4.99 -5.65 -7.04
N GLY A 598 -4.39 -6.12 -5.94
CA GLY A 598 -4.25 -7.55 -5.64
C GLY A 598 -5.54 -8.18 -5.11
N ARG A 599 -5.57 -9.51 -5.07
CA ARG A 599 -6.74 -10.28 -4.63
C ARG A 599 -6.83 -10.49 -3.12
N ASP A 600 -5.72 -10.32 -2.41
CA ASP A 600 -5.72 -10.51 -0.95
C ASP A 600 -6.53 -9.41 -0.25
N ARG A 601 -7.46 -9.86 0.60
CA ARG A 601 -8.41 -9.06 1.38
C ARG A 601 -8.39 -9.42 2.87
N ARG A 602 -7.43 -10.22 3.30
CA ARG A 602 -7.35 -10.76 4.66
C ARG A 602 -7.23 -9.67 5.72
N GLU A 603 -6.38 -8.67 5.47
CA GLU A 603 -6.14 -7.57 6.41
C GLU A 603 -7.42 -6.79 6.77
N ALA A 604 -8.30 -6.56 5.80
CA ALA A 604 -9.52 -5.78 5.99
C ALA A 604 -10.69 -6.61 6.58
N TRP A 605 -10.75 -7.92 6.34
CA TRP A 605 -11.98 -8.69 6.57
C TRP A 605 -11.83 -10.00 7.36
N HIS A 606 -10.62 -10.53 7.51
CA HIS A 606 -10.41 -11.82 8.19
C HIS A 606 -10.44 -11.66 9.71
N SER A 607 -10.98 -12.65 10.43
CA SER A 607 -11.12 -12.63 11.90
C SER A 607 -9.78 -12.47 12.61
N ALA A 608 -8.71 -13.06 12.07
CA ALA A 608 -7.34 -12.92 12.61
C ALA A 608 -6.82 -11.47 12.60
N ALA A 609 -7.34 -10.61 11.72
CA ALA A 609 -6.99 -9.19 11.67
C ALA A 609 -7.89 -8.32 12.57
N SER A 610 -8.78 -8.92 13.37
CA SER A 610 -9.70 -8.22 14.30
C SER A 610 -9.09 -7.92 15.68
N GLY A 611 -7.79 -8.14 15.87
CA GLY A 611 -7.08 -7.80 17.11
C GLY A 611 -6.81 -6.29 17.23
N PRO A 612 -6.33 -5.80 18.40
CA PRO A 612 -5.84 -4.43 18.53
C PRO A 612 -4.79 -4.08 17.47
N GLY A 613 -4.93 -2.94 16.82
CA GLY A 613 -4.06 -2.49 15.73
C GLY A 613 -4.23 -3.25 14.40
N GLY A 614 -5.16 -4.20 14.31
CA GLY A 614 -5.42 -4.95 13.08
C GLY A 614 -6.31 -4.20 12.09
N GLY A 615 -6.13 -4.45 10.79
CA GLY A 615 -6.85 -3.76 9.71
C GLY A 615 -8.34 -4.10 9.58
N ASN A 616 -8.85 -5.13 10.27
CA ASN A 616 -10.28 -5.44 10.31
C ASN A 616 -10.96 -4.54 11.35
N LEU A 617 -11.14 -3.28 10.94
CA LEU A 617 -11.69 -2.19 11.74
C LEU A 617 -13.11 -2.50 12.22
N SER A 618 -13.90 -3.24 11.45
CA SER A 618 -15.27 -3.59 11.86
C SER A 618 -15.29 -4.62 13.00
N GLY A 619 -14.19 -5.37 13.16
CA GLY A 619 -14.14 -6.51 14.06
C GLY A 619 -14.98 -7.70 13.59
N LEU A 620 -15.17 -7.84 12.27
CA LEU A 620 -15.91 -8.96 11.71
C LEU A 620 -15.26 -10.29 12.11
N ARG A 621 -16.08 -11.23 12.60
CA ARG A 621 -15.67 -12.59 12.89
C ARG A 621 -16.66 -13.57 12.28
N ASP A 622 -16.33 -14.10 11.11
CA ASP A 622 -17.18 -15.01 10.36
C ASP A 622 -16.33 -16.11 9.72
N ALA A 623 -16.55 -17.35 10.13
CA ALA A 623 -15.76 -18.50 9.70
C ALA A 623 -15.92 -18.83 8.19
N GLU A 624 -17.08 -18.50 7.59
CA GLU A 624 -17.28 -18.67 6.15
C GLU A 624 -16.50 -17.61 5.37
N VAL A 625 -16.48 -16.37 5.87
CA VAL A 625 -15.67 -15.29 5.28
C VAL A 625 -14.18 -15.63 5.37
N ASP A 626 -13.71 -16.09 6.54
CA ASP A 626 -12.31 -16.51 6.73
C ASP A 626 -11.91 -17.60 5.73
N LYS A 627 -12.73 -18.64 5.62
CA LYS A 627 -12.51 -19.75 4.68
C LYS A 627 -12.46 -19.28 3.22
N MET A 628 -13.34 -18.36 2.82
CA MET A 628 -13.33 -17.80 1.46
C MET A 628 -12.05 -17.00 1.19
N LEU A 629 -11.58 -16.21 2.16
CA LEU A 629 -10.34 -15.45 2.04
C LEU A 629 -9.11 -16.36 1.94
N ASP A 630 -9.05 -17.40 2.77
CA ASP A 630 -7.98 -18.41 2.73
C ASP A 630 -7.98 -19.17 1.39
N GLN A 631 -9.16 -19.47 0.84
CA GLN A 631 -9.29 -20.07 -0.49
C GLN A 631 -8.81 -19.13 -1.60
N ILE A 632 -9.21 -17.85 -1.59
CA ILE A 632 -8.76 -16.85 -2.58
C ILE A 632 -7.22 -16.72 -2.57
N ARG A 633 -6.61 -16.82 -1.38
CA ARG A 633 -5.17 -16.70 -1.15
C ARG A 633 -4.38 -17.92 -1.65
N SER A 634 -4.93 -19.12 -1.50
CA SER A 634 -4.27 -20.39 -1.83
C SER A 634 -4.53 -20.90 -3.25
N GLU A 635 -5.65 -20.52 -3.88
CA GLU A 635 -6.05 -21.04 -5.19
C GLU A 635 -5.19 -20.48 -6.35
N PRO A 636 -4.48 -21.31 -7.12
CA PRO A 636 -3.71 -20.84 -8.27
C PRO A 636 -4.55 -20.67 -9.56
N ASP A 637 -5.71 -21.32 -9.68
CA ASP A 637 -6.54 -21.27 -10.89
C ASP A 637 -7.36 -19.96 -10.95
N PRO A 638 -7.12 -19.08 -11.94
CA PRO A 638 -7.84 -17.81 -12.06
C PRO A 638 -9.36 -17.93 -12.12
N VAL A 639 -9.90 -18.98 -12.75
CA VAL A 639 -11.35 -19.16 -12.90
C VAL A 639 -11.98 -19.48 -11.54
N LYS A 640 -11.32 -20.33 -10.74
CA LYS A 640 -11.78 -20.66 -9.39
C LYS A 640 -11.65 -19.45 -8.45
N VAL A 641 -10.59 -18.65 -8.61
CA VAL A 641 -10.41 -17.39 -7.87
C VAL A 641 -11.56 -16.42 -8.15
N MET A 642 -11.96 -16.23 -9.40
CA MET A 642 -13.09 -15.37 -9.76
C MET A 642 -14.40 -15.81 -9.10
N SER A 643 -14.67 -17.13 -9.07
CA SER A 643 -15.84 -17.70 -8.40
C SER A 643 -15.81 -17.50 -6.87
N ALA A 644 -14.64 -17.70 -6.26
CA ALA A 644 -14.44 -17.45 -4.83
C ALA A 644 -14.63 -15.97 -4.48
N ILE A 645 -14.11 -15.05 -5.30
CA ILE A 645 -14.30 -13.61 -5.15
C ILE A 645 -15.77 -13.22 -5.25
N ALA A 646 -16.52 -13.75 -6.23
CA ALA A 646 -17.95 -13.48 -6.36
C ALA A 646 -18.72 -13.92 -5.10
N SER A 647 -18.39 -15.09 -4.56
CA SER A 647 -18.99 -15.60 -3.32
C SER A 647 -18.63 -14.75 -2.10
N PHE A 648 -17.37 -14.33 -1.99
CA PHE A 648 -16.89 -13.44 -0.95
C PHE A 648 -17.59 -12.07 -0.97
N GLN A 649 -17.73 -11.45 -2.14
CA GLN A 649 -18.48 -10.19 -2.27
C GLN A 649 -19.93 -10.32 -1.79
N ARG A 650 -20.61 -11.42 -2.15
CA ARG A 650 -21.98 -11.69 -1.68
C ARG A 650 -22.04 -11.86 -0.16
N ALA A 651 -21.06 -12.55 0.43
CA ALA A 651 -20.98 -12.71 1.88
C ALA A 651 -20.82 -11.36 2.59
N ILE A 652 -19.85 -10.53 2.17
CA ILE A 652 -19.64 -9.19 2.74
C ILE A 652 -20.88 -8.31 2.57
N ALA A 653 -21.49 -8.31 1.38
CA ALA A 653 -22.73 -7.57 1.14
C ALA A 653 -23.87 -8.01 2.05
N ALA A 654 -23.99 -9.31 2.36
CA ALA A 654 -25.02 -9.82 3.26
C ALA A 654 -24.78 -9.44 4.72
N ARG A 655 -23.53 -9.52 5.20
CA ARG A 655 -23.19 -9.18 6.61
C ARG A 655 -23.18 -7.69 6.87
N GLN A 656 -23.01 -6.86 5.84
CA GLN A 656 -22.87 -5.40 5.95
C GLN A 656 -21.91 -4.98 7.08
N PRO A 657 -20.63 -5.39 7.08
CA PRO A 657 -19.66 -4.97 8.11
C PRO A 657 -19.26 -3.49 7.98
N CYS A 658 -19.59 -2.87 6.84
CA CYS A 658 -19.52 -1.44 6.59
C CYS A 658 -20.64 -1.04 5.61
N LEU A 659 -20.89 0.26 5.49
CA LEU A 659 -21.63 0.85 4.38
C LEU A 659 -20.65 1.36 3.34
N PHE A 660 -20.66 0.75 2.16
CA PHE A 660 -19.89 1.22 1.01
C PHE A 660 -20.56 2.45 0.38
N LEU A 661 -19.79 3.52 0.15
CA LEU A 661 -20.30 4.78 -0.40
C LEU A 661 -19.86 4.96 -1.85
N CYS A 662 -18.62 5.38 -2.08
CA CYS A 662 -18.14 5.64 -3.44
C CYS A 662 -16.66 5.33 -3.60
N ASP A 663 -16.30 4.92 -4.81
CA ASP A 663 -14.94 4.94 -5.30
C ASP A 663 -14.65 6.37 -5.79
N THR A 664 -13.61 6.99 -5.24
CA THR A 664 -13.19 8.36 -5.51
C THR A 664 -11.81 8.41 -6.18
N GLY A 665 -11.66 9.33 -7.12
CA GLY A 665 -10.41 9.64 -7.80
C GLY A 665 -10.16 11.14 -7.80
N ARG A 666 -8.95 11.55 -8.18
CA ARG A 666 -8.57 12.96 -8.18
C ARG A 666 -9.07 13.73 -9.40
N ILE A 667 -9.25 15.02 -9.19
CA ILE A 667 -9.60 15.99 -10.24
C ILE A 667 -8.47 16.98 -10.32
N LEU A 668 -7.88 17.12 -11.49
CA LEU A 668 -6.90 18.17 -11.72
C LEU A 668 -7.46 19.12 -12.76
N THR A 669 -7.59 20.38 -12.40
CA THR A 669 -7.88 21.44 -13.35
C THR A 669 -6.58 22.09 -13.79
N LEU A 670 -6.30 21.97 -15.08
CA LEU A 670 -5.16 22.55 -15.76
C LEU A 670 -5.53 23.91 -16.33
N ARG A 671 -4.55 24.81 -16.39
CA ARG A 671 -4.64 25.99 -17.25
C ARG A 671 -4.68 25.56 -18.73
N ALA A 672 -5.70 26.01 -19.46
CA ALA A 672 -5.89 25.61 -20.86
C ALA A 672 -4.67 26.01 -21.71
N GLY A 673 -4.21 25.08 -22.55
CA GLY A 673 -3.05 25.30 -23.42
C GLY A 673 -1.70 25.47 -22.72
N ALA A 674 -1.61 25.40 -21.38
CA ALA A 674 -0.35 25.50 -20.65
C ALA A 674 0.48 24.22 -20.69
N LEU A 675 -0.21 23.10 -20.76
CA LEU A 675 0.36 21.77 -20.63
C LEU A 675 0.01 20.93 -21.86
N GLU A 676 0.96 20.12 -22.33
CA GLU A 676 0.67 18.95 -23.14
C GLU A 676 0.34 17.81 -22.19
N SER A 677 -0.80 17.16 -22.39
CA SER A 677 -1.16 15.93 -21.69
C SER A 677 -1.32 14.79 -22.69
N ARG A 678 -0.89 13.59 -22.31
CA ARG A 678 -1.22 12.35 -23.01
C ARG A 678 -1.96 11.45 -22.04
N ALA A 679 -2.96 10.75 -22.57
CA ALA A 679 -3.73 9.76 -21.81
C ALA A 679 -2.80 8.70 -21.19
N PRO A 680 -3.24 8.03 -20.11
CA PRO A 680 -2.56 6.88 -19.50
C PRO A 680 -2.00 5.90 -20.55
N GLY A 681 -0.75 5.45 -20.36
CA GLY A 681 -0.10 4.48 -21.26
C GLY A 681 1.23 4.93 -21.88
N ALA A 682 1.61 6.21 -21.73
CA ALA A 682 2.87 6.75 -22.27
C ALA A 682 4.11 6.07 -21.65
N ALA A 683 5.19 5.95 -22.45
CA ALA A 683 6.40 5.22 -22.08
C ALA A 683 7.39 6.02 -21.19
N ALA A 684 7.10 7.28 -20.87
CA ALA A 684 7.98 8.16 -20.10
C ALA A 684 7.49 8.34 -18.66
N PRO A 685 8.40 8.50 -17.66
CA PRO A 685 8.01 8.82 -16.30
C PRO A 685 7.26 10.15 -16.31
N SER A 686 6.02 10.08 -15.85
CA SER A 686 5.12 11.21 -15.77
C SER A 686 5.54 12.16 -14.64
N PRO A 687 5.42 13.49 -14.82
CA PRO A 687 5.55 14.45 -13.72
C PRO A 687 4.36 14.47 -12.75
N LEU A 688 3.24 13.83 -13.09
CA LEU A 688 2.09 13.68 -12.20
C LEU A 688 1.93 12.21 -11.87
N ALA A 689 1.94 11.81 -10.60
CA ALA A 689 1.81 10.40 -10.23
C ALA A 689 0.34 9.92 -10.15
N ILE A 690 -0.45 10.29 -11.14
CA ILE A 690 -1.86 9.90 -11.25
C ILE A 690 -1.94 8.40 -11.61
N GLY A 691 -1.84 7.50 -10.63
CA GLY A 691 -1.96 6.06 -10.85
C GLY A 691 -0.64 5.31 -11.12
N LYS A 692 0.36 5.51 -10.26
CA LYS A 692 1.52 4.61 -10.21
C LYS A 692 1.18 3.15 -9.87
N ALA A 693 -0.04 2.89 -9.41
CA ALA A 693 -0.58 1.56 -9.18
C ALA A 693 -0.88 0.83 -10.51
N GLY A 694 0.18 0.28 -11.12
CA GLY A 694 0.20 -1.04 -11.77
C GLY A 694 -0.68 -1.37 -12.99
N LEU A 695 -1.78 -0.69 -13.32
CA LEU A 695 -2.52 -1.04 -14.54
C LEU A 695 -2.12 -0.12 -15.70
N ALA A 696 -2.01 -0.62 -16.93
CA ALA A 696 -1.71 0.24 -18.08
C ALA A 696 -2.74 1.37 -18.27
N GLU A 697 -4.00 1.12 -17.87
CA GLU A 697 -5.07 2.12 -17.82
C GLU A 697 -4.99 3.11 -16.65
N VAL A 698 -4.17 2.79 -15.64
CA VAL A 698 -3.94 3.59 -14.44
C VAL A 698 -2.59 4.30 -14.54
N ARG A 699 -1.72 3.97 -15.51
CA ARG A 699 -0.43 4.66 -15.72
C ARG A 699 -0.58 6.17 -15.72
N PRO A 700 0.37 6.89 -15.09
CA PRO A 700 0.22 8.31 -14.91
C PRO A 700 0.14 9.11 -16.21
N TRP A 701 -0.74 10.10 -16.19
CA TRP A 701 -0.90 11.09 -17.25
C TRP A 701 0.43 11.74 -17.55
N TRP A 702 1.02 11.50 -18.72
CA TRP A 702 2.21 12.24 -19.11
C TRP A 702 1.82 13.70 -19.33
N VAL A 703 2.44 14.59 -18.58
CA VAL A 703 2.23 16.03 -18.70
C VAL A 703 3.56 16.71 -18.99
N LYS A 704 3.54 17.78 -19.78
CA LYS A 704 4.72 18.61 -20.05
C LYS A 704 4.30 20.06 -20.20
N LYS A 705 5.08 21.00 -19.67
CA LYS A 705 4.86 22.42 -19.88
C LYS A 705 5.14 22.78 -21.33
N LYS A 706 4.18 23.43 -21.98
CA LYS A 706 4.38 23.97 -23.32
C LYS A 706 5.31 25.17 -23.21
N VAL A 707 6.34 25.18 -24.05
CA VAL A 707 7.11 26.40 -24.29
C VAL A 707 6.19 27.36 -25.04
N MET A 708 5.54 28.27 -24.31
CA MET A 708 4.74 29.30 -24.95
C MET A 708 5.68 30.23 -25.73
N PRO A 709 5.38 30.53 -27.01
CA PRO A 709 6.15 31.53 -27.74
C PRO A 709 6.06 32.88 -27.01
N PRO A 710 7.15 33.66 -27.00
CA PRO A 710 7.26 34.90 -26.24
C PRO A 710 6.27 35.98 -26.68
#